data_AF-A0A0L7LDB0-F1
#
_entry.id   AF-A0A0L7LDB0-F1
#
_cell.length_a   1.000
_cell.length_b   1.000
_cell.length_c   1.000
_cell.angle_alpha   90.00
_cell.angle_beta   90.00
_cell.angle_gamma   90.00
#
_symmetry.space_group_name_H-M   'P 1'
#
loop_
_entity.id
_entity.type
_entity.pdbx_description
1 polymer ?
#
loop_
_entity_poly.entity_id
_entity_poly.type
_entity_poly.pdbx_seq_one_letter_code
_entity_poly.pdbx_strand_id
1 'polypeptide(L)'
;MLSRGFFIWSDYLWLPANITWADVSNGPDKTLVYAEAKDYWALIPLVIFGLTLRFLSERFIFSRLGRYLKVSDYKGKEVPPIAKLEDVYCKSSLGKIWARSTSVAGDAANAESAGGFRSRVRRSLSAILDLPKSTPNLEHHQVSSLAKQLDLSERQIERWWRLRRRQDKPTTLVKFSESMWRGTHFTLNMSLGLYAVWGQEWGITRGIWWYYMVASSFYLSLIITQFRDIRRKDFWQNYVHHNVALAQLFGTWVSQTFRIGCLVALLHDTADILLEFGKAAKYAKYHRTVDWMFVLFVCVWVVTRLVLVPFYVFPTKVFSELFLCFSYIFHPLGRYLKISDFKEKASPNEKLEAAYQESSTSINVSSLAKQLDLSERQIERWWRLRRRQDKPTTLVKFSESMWRGTHFTLNMSLGLYAVWGQEWVRDVELCLEGYPHQGLTPGILQFYMITSSFYCTSIISQFRNVRRKAFWQAFIQHDFATLALLYFSWVCQCFRIGCLTIILHDMVDILLEFGKAAKYAKFQRTLDCLFVLFVCVWVMTRLPKMLKPLLDKFWNEDVWLPPNSTWEDLAPGPDKSVTYTDHTHVFYPIPLALVFMVLRCVLEKYWFAPFGRALGIKDTRPRKAPNNPKLEEAYRAAPRTRNVSGIKLRAAQPTLA
;
A
#
# COMPACT_ATOMS: atom_id res chain seq x y z
N MET A 1 19.91 36.25 -19.22
CA MET A 1 18.88 36.12 -18.16
C MET A 1 18.03 34.86 -18.37
N LEU A 2 18.65 33.69 -18.55
CA LEU A 2 18.00 32.37 -18.74
C LEU A 2 18.87 31.26 -18.12
N SER A 3 19.13 31.30 -16.80
CA SER A 3 19.96 30.30 -16.10
C SER A 3 19.25 29.57 -14.95
N ARG A 4 17.91 29.57 -14.91
CA ARG A 4 17.14 28.87 -13.87
C ARG A 4 16.38 27.64 -14.42
N GLY A 5 17.09 26.79 -15.17
CA GLY A 5 16.58 25.51 -15.68
C GLY A 5 17.09 24.25 -14.96
N PHE A 6 18.01 24.36 -14.00
CA PHE A 6 18.81 23.20 -13.54
C PHE A 6 18.67 22.83 -12.05
N PHE A 7 17.60 23.23 -11.35
CA PHE A 7 17.44 22.83 -9.94
C PHE A 7 17.22 21.31 -9.78
N ILE A 8 16.46 20.70 -10.71
CA ILE A 8 16.17 19.26 -10.64
C ILE A 8 17.33 18.39 -11.12
N TRP A 9 18.38 18.96 -11.70
CA TRP A 9 19.53 18.23 -12.26
C TRP A 9 20.83 18.49 -11.50
N SER A 10 20.73 19.13 -10.33
CA SER A 10 21.88 19.35 -9.45
C SER A 10 22.48 18.03 -9.00
N ASP A 11 23.80 17.91 -9.12
CA ASP A 11 24.62 16.76 -8.69
C ASP A 11 24.28 16.39 -7.24
N TYR A 12 24.05 17.39 -6.39
CA TYR A 12 23.63 17.24 -4.99
C TYR A 12 22.28 16.53 -4.77
N LEU A 13 21.37 16.55 -5.76
CA LEU A 13 20.04 15.95 -5.63
C LEU A 13 20.04 14.45 -5.97
N TRP A 14 20.91 14.01 -6.88
CA TRP A 14 20.93 12.64 -7.42
C TRP A 14 22.22 11.87 -7.13
N LEU A 15 23.31 12.55 -6.80
CA LEU A 15 24.65 11.97 -6.62
C LEU A 15 25.22 12.38 -5.24
N PRO A 16 26.08 11.54 -4.64
CA PRO A 16 26.77 11.87 -3.39
C PRO A 16 27.64 13.12 -3.51
N ALA A 17 27.95 13.78 -2.38
CA ALA A 17 28.62 15.09 -2.33
C ALA A 17 30.02 15.19 -2.99
N ASN A 18 30.61 14.05 -3.37
CA ASN A 18 31.94 13.94 -4.00
C ASN A 18 31.90 13.31 -5.41
N ILE A 19 30.71 13.08 -5.97
CA ILE A 19 30.53 12.50 -7.30
C ILE A 19 29.72 13.47 -8.12
N THR A 20 30.34 13.98 -9.17
CA THR A 20 29.70 14.84 -10.14
C THR A 20 29.16 14.01 -11.30
N TRP A 21 28.25 14.56 -12.11
CA TRP A 21 27.84 13.89 -13.35
C TRP A 21 29.04 13.64 -14.30
N ALA A 22 30.18 14.33 -14.10
CA ALA A 22 31.43 14.10 -14.84
C ALA A 22 32.09 12.75 -14.52
N ASP A 23 31.94 12.26 -13.29
CA ASP A 23 32.54 11.00 -12.81
C ASP A 23 31.75 9.76 -13.26
N VAL A 24 30.44 9.94 -13.52
CA VAL A 24 29.55 8.90 -14.07
C VAL A 24 29.62 8.86 -15.60
N SER A 25 30.06 9.95 -16.24
CA SER A 25 30.02 10.10 -17.70
C SER A 25 31.28 9.64 -18.43
N ASN A 26 32.42 9.44 -17.75
CA ASN A 26 33.68 9.09 -18.41
C ASN A 26 34.49 8.02 -17.66
N GLY A 27 34.30 6.75 -18.01
CA GLY A 27 35.32 5.72 -17.78
C GLY A 27 36.50 5.90 -18.75
N PRO A 28 37.72 5.41 -18.41
CA PRO A 28 38.92 5.58 -19.25
C PRO A 28 38.80 4.93 -20.65
N ASP A 29 37.87 3.99 -20.83
CA ASP A 29 37.53 3.41 -22.13
C ASP A 29 36.31 4.11 -22.76
N LYS A 30 36.55 4.88 -23.83
CA LYS A 30 35.54 5.61 -24.62
C LYS A 30 34.56 4.73 -25.41
N THR A 31 34.57 3.42 -25.19
CA THR A 31 33.70 2.43 -25.86
C THR A 31 32.41 2.13 -25.09
N LEU A 32 32.35 2.47 -23.79
CA LEU A 32 31.21 2.24 -22.91
C LEU A 32 30.48 3.57 -22.63
N VAL A 33 29.27 3.71 -23.16
CA VAL A 33 28.36 4.83 -22.86
C VAL A 33 27.62 4.50 -21.56
N TYR A 34 27.58 5.43 -20.61
CA TYR A 34 26.86 5.27 -19.34
C TYR A 34 25.49 5.96 -19.41
N ALA A 35 24.49 5.40 -18.72
CA ALA A 35 23.15 5.97 -18.69
C ALA A 35 23.19 7.24 -17.85
N GLU A 36 22.86 8.37 -18.47
CA GLU A 36 22.79 9.64 -17.77
C GLU A 36 21.35 10.11 -17.72
N ALA A 37 21.01 10.81 -16.64
CA ALA A 37 19.67 11.33 -16.51
C ALA A 37 19.42 12.49 -17.51
N LYS A 38 20.48 13.14 -17.99
CA LYS A 38 20.41 14.12 -19.09
C LYS A 38 19.95 13.51 -20.42
N ASP A 39 20.09 12.19 -20.61
CA ASP A 39 19.61 11.52 -21.84
C ASP A 39 18.10 11.66 -22.01
N TYR A 40 17.36 11.80 -20.89
CA TYR A 40 15.90 12.02 -20.94
C TYR A 40 15.50 13.38 -21.51
N TRP A 41 16.43 14.34 -21.69
CA TRP A 41 16.16 15.53 -22.50
C TRP A 41 15.87 15.18 -23.96
N ALA A 42 16.41 14.06 -24.47
CA ALA A 42 16.09 13.55 -25.81
C ALA A 42 14.62 13.14 -25.95
N LEU A 43 13.88 12.93 -24.86
CA LEU A 43 12.44 12.65 -24.92
C LEU A 43 11.65 13.79 -25.55
N ILE A 44 12.04 15.05 -25.31
CA ILE A 44 11.27 16.20 -25.81
C ILE A 44 11.20 16.20 -27.35
N PRO A 45 12.32 16.18 -28.09
CA PRO A 45 12.27 16.10 -29.55
C PRO A 45 11.65 14.78 -30.05
N LEU A 46 11.87 13.66 -29.35
CA LEU A 46 11.29 12.37 -29.74
C LEU A 46 9.77 12.30 -29.56
N VAL A 47 9.23 12.93 -28.51
CA VAL A 47 7.78 13.06 -28.32
C VAL A 47 7.17 13.93 -29.42
N ILE A 48 7.81 15.06 -29.76
CA ILE A 48 7.32 15.94 -30.84
C ILE A 48 7.32 15.17 -32.17
N PHE A 49 8.41 14.46 -32.46
CA PHE A 49 8.52 13.62 -33.65
C PHE A 49 7.47 12.51 -33.66
N GLY A 50 7.32 11.77 -32.57
CA GLY A 50 6.34 10.69 -32.43
C GLY A 50 4.90 11.18 -32.54
N LEU A 51 4.56 12.35 -31.98
CA LEU A 51 3.24 12.96 -32.13
C LEU A 51 2.98 13.45 -33.57
N THR A 52 4.01 13.96 -34.24
CA THR A 52 3.93 14.32 -35.65
C THR A 52 3.69 13.08 -36.50
N LEU A 53 4.44 12.02 -36.25
CA LEU A 53 4.29 10.73 -36.93
C LEU A 53 2.92 10.11 -36.66
N ARG A 54 2.40 10.20 -35.42
CA ARG A 54 1.03 9.81 -35.07
C ARG A 54 0.02 10.56 -35.92
N PHE A 55 0.10 11.90 -35.95
CA PHE A 55 -0.84 12.72 -36.70
C PHE A 55 -0.81 12.40 -38.20
N LEU A 56 0.37 12.25 -38.79
CA LEU A 56 0.54 11.92 -40.21
C LEU A 56 0.01 10.51 -40.51
N SER A 57 0.36 9.51 -39.71
CA SER A 57 -0.06 8.13 -39.92
C SER A 57 -1.56 7.93 -39.71
N GLU A 58 -2.15 8.51 -38.66
CA GLU A 58 -3.61 8.48 -38.45
C GLU A 58 -4.35 9.14 -39.60
N ARG A 59 -3.87 10.30 -40.08
CA ARG A 59 -4.55 11.08 -41.13
C ARG A 59 -4.37 10.48 -42.52
N PHE A 60 -3.17 10.06 -42.90
CA PHE A 60 -2.86 9.67 -44.29
C PHE A 60 -2.83 8.16 -44.51
N ILE A 61 -2.49 7.35 -43.51
CA ILE A 61 -2.34 5.91 -43.66
C ILE A 61 -3.57 5.20 -43.08
N PHE A 62 -3.77 5.29 -41.77
CA PHE A 62 -4.77 4.48 -41.07
C PHE A 62 -6.21 4.90 -41.37
N SER A 63 -6.49 6.20 -41.55
CA SER A 63 -7.84 6.63 -41.97
C SER A 63 -8.20 6.14 -43.38
N ARG A 64 -7.21 6.03 -44.29
CA ARG A 64 -7.41 5.51 -45.64
C ARG A 64 -7.59 4.00 -45.60
N LEU A 65 -6.77 3.30 -44.83
CA LEU A 65 -6.89 1.86 -44.60
C LEU A 65 -8.24 1.50 -43.98
N GLY A 66 -8.69 2.24 -42.96
CA GLY A 66 -9.99 2.02 -42.34
C GLY A 66 -11.15 2.22 -43.32
N ARG A 67 -11.07 3.23 -44.19
CA ARG A 67 -12.06 3.43 -45.27
C ARG A 67 -12.03 2.31 -46.30
N TYR A 68 -10.85 1.84 -46.70
CA TYR A 68 -10.68 0.68 -47.58
C TYR A 68 -11.32 -0.59 -46.97
N LEU A 69 -11.12 -0.81 -45.67
CA LEU A 69 -11.72 -1.91 -44.90
C LEU A 69 -13.21 -1.67 -44.53
N LYS A 70 -13.85 -0.63 -45.09
CA LYS A 70 -15.26 -0.29 -44.85
C LYS A 70 -15.60 -0.09 -43.35
N VAL A 71 -14.65 0.39 -42.55
CA VAL A 71 -14.88 0.79 -41.15
C VAL A 71 -15.87 1.96 -41.15
N SER A 72 -16.99 1.79 -40.46
CA SER A 72 -18.07 2.79 -40.47
C SER A 72 -17.62 4.11 -39.84
N ASP A 73 -17.68 5.22 -40.58
CA ASP A 73 -17.44 6.56 -40.02
C ASP A 73 -18.74 7.17 -39.46
N TYR A 74 -19.50 6.37 -38.71
CA TYR A 74 -20.77 6.80 -38.16
C TYR A 74 -20.54 7.86 -37.08
N LYS A 75 -20.58 9.13 -37.47
CA LYS A 75 -21.02 10.21 -36.57
C LYS A 75 -22.51 10.01 -36.33
N GLY A 76 -22.94 10.02 -35.07
CA GLY A 76 -24.36 9.94 -34.74
C GLY A 76 -25.16 11.02 -35.48
N LYS A 77 -26.49 10.84 -35.58
CA LYS A 77 -27.38 11.82 -36.24
C LYS A 77 -27.02 13.25 -35.83
N GLU A 78 -26.70 14.10 -36.81
CA GLU A 78 -26.47 15.52 -36.56
C GLU A 78 -27.74 16.15 -36.02
N VAL A 79 -27.58 17.01 -35.02
CA VAL A 79 -28.68 17.65 -34.32
C VAL A 79 -28.52 19.14 -34.61
N PRO A 80 -29.59 19.83 -35.05
CA PRO A 80 -29.50 21.26 -35.29
C PRO A 80 -29.04 21.98 -34.02
N PRO A 81 -28.07 22.90 -34.13
CA PRO A 81 -27.55 23.63 -32.98
C PRO A 81 -28.63 24.57 -32.46
N ILE A 82 -29.13 24.30 -31.25
CA ILE A 82 -30.03 25.23 -30.54
C ILE A 82 -29.14 26.06 -29.62
N ALA A 83 -28.92 27.33 -29.94
CA ALA A 83 -27.91 28.18 -29.29
C ALA A 83 -27.98 28.15 -27.75
N LYS A 84 -29.18 28.13 -27.18
CA LYS A 84 -29.39 28.07 -25.73
C LYS A 84 -29.06 26.69 -25.13
N LEU A 85 -29.40 25.60 -25.81
CA LEU A 85 -29.03 24.26 -25.38
C LEU A 85 -27.54 24.01 -25.56
N GLU A 86 -26.92 24.53 -26.62
CA GLU A 86 -25.47 24.51 -26.80
C GLU A 86 -24.75 25.36 -25.75
N ASP A 87 -25.27 26.53 -25.39
CA ASP A 87 -24.72 27.35 -24.30
C ASP A 87 -24.77 26.61 -22.96
N VAL A 88 -25.91 26.02 -22.61
CA VAL A 88 -26.06 25.18 -21.41
C VAL A 88 -25.17 23.93 -21.49
N TYR A 89 -25.06 23.32 -22.66
CA TYR A 89 -24.21 22.17 -22.90
C TYR A 89 -22.72 22.52 -22.78
N CYS A 90 -22.25 23.62 -23.37
CA CYS A 90 -20.88 24.15 -23.24
C CYS A 90 -20.56 24.59 -21.81
N LYS A 91 -21.55 25.12 -21.08
CA LYS A 91 -21.45 25.46 -19.64
C LYS A 91 -21.49 24.24 -18.73
N SER A 92 -21.93 23.06 -19.21
CA SER A 92 -21.97 21.81 -18.44
C SER A 92 -20.87 20.81 -18.84
N SER A 93 -20.37 20.92 -20.07
CA SER A 93 -19.23 20.18 -20.61
C SER A 93 -17.91 20.92 -20.34
N LEU A 94 -16.79 20.32 -20.74
CA LEU A 94 -15.39 20.64 -20.39
C LEU A 94 -14.93 22.11 -20.38
N GLY A 95 -15.72 23.07 -20.89
CA GLY A 95 -15.40 24.51 -20.85
C GLY A 95 -15.24 25.10 -19.43
N LYS A 96 -16.05 24.67 -18.45
CA LYS A 96 -15.82 25.04 -17.04
C LYS A 96 -14.61 24.36 -16.42
N ILE A 97 -14.16 23.22 -16.96
CA ILE A 97 -13.04 22.45 -16.44
C ILE A 97 -11.72 23.14 -16.79
N TRP A 98 -11.63 23.72 -17.99
CA TRP A 98 -10.45 24.47 -18.41
C TRP A 98 -10.41 25.88 -17.82
N ALA A 99 -11.52 26.63 -17.86
CA ALA A 99 -11.60 27.99 -17.29
C ALA A 99 -11.36 28.06 -15.78
N ARG A 100 -11.73 27.00 -15.04
CA ARG A 100 -11.50 26.89 -13.58
C ARG A 100 -10.10 26.35 -13.26
N SER A 101 -9.40 25.74 -14.22
CA SER A 101 -8.00 25.31 -14.08
C SER A 101 -7.01 26.44 -14.43
N THR A 102 -7.33 27.28 -15.41
CA THR A 102 -6.51 28.42 -15.83
C THR A 102 -6.62 29.59 -14.85
N SER A 103 -7.79 29.85 -14.26
CA SER A 103 -7.89 30.86 -13.18
C SER A 103 -7.08 30.44 -11.95
N VAL A 104 -7.11 29.16 -11.58
CA VAL A 104 -6.36 28.63 -10.43
C VAL A 104 -4.85 28.57 -10.67
N ALA A 105 -4.40 28.39 -11.92
CA ALA A 105 -2.99 28.49 -12.29
C ALA A 105 -2.48 29.95 -12.26
N GLY A 106 -3.31 30.91 -12.68
CA GLY A 106 -3.01 32.34 -12.54
C GLY A 106 -2.96 32.79 -11.08
N ASP A 107 -3.87 32.30 -10.24
CA ASP A 107 -3.91 32.60 -8.81
C ASP A 107 -2.76 31.95 -8.02
N ALA A 108 -2.23 30.82 -8.52
CA ALA A 108 -1.06 30.14 -7.93
C ALA A 108 0.27 30.80 -8.32
N ALA A 109 0.35 31.42 -9.50
CA ALA A 109 1.54 32.16 -9.94
C ALA A 109 1.69 33.52 -9.22
N ASN A 110 0.59 34.11 -8.76
CA ASN A 110 0.57 35.41 -8.09
C ASN A 110 0.69 35.34 -6.55
N ALA A 111 0.82 34.16 -5.96
CA ALA A 111 0.78 33.97 -4.51
C ALA A 111 2.14 33.55 -3.94
N GLU A 112 3.10 34.47 -3.92
CA GLU A 112 4.42 34.28 -3.29
C GLU A 112 4.41 34.42 -1.75
N SER A 113 3.27 34.68 -1.10
CA SER A 113 3.22 34.85 0.34
C SER A 113 2.08 34.07 1.02
N ALA A 114 2.41 33.46 2.16
CA ALA A 114 1.55 32.81 3.15
C ALA A 114 1.06 31.36 2.88
N GLY A 115 1.71 30.40 3.58
CA GLY A 115 1.08 29.48 4.55
C GLY A 115 -0.05 28.53 4.14
N GLY A 116 -0.49 28.54 2.88
CA GLY A 116 -1.70 27.83 2.42
C GLY A 116 -1.49 26.91 1.22
N PHE A 117 -0.25 26.71 0.78
CA PHE A 117 0.06 25.96 -0.43
C PHE A 117 -0.44 24.51 -0.37
N ARG A 118 -0.19 23.79 0.73
CA ARG A 118 -0.64 22.39 0.89
C ARG A 118 -2.17 22.24 0.91
N SER A 119 -2.91 23.14 1.58
CA SER A 119 -4.37 23.05 1.67
C SER A 119 -5.07 23.47 0.37
N ARG A 120 -4.46 24.38 -0.40
CA ARG A 120 -4.91 24.78 -1.74
C ARG A 120 -4.58 23.72 -2.79
N VAL A 121 -3.36 23.18 -2.80
CA VAL A 121 -2.98 22.03 -3.66
C VAL A 121 -3.88 20.83 -3.41
N ARG A 122 -4.20 20.52 -2.14
CA ARG A 122 -5.14 19.44 -1.79
C ARG A 122 -6.56 19.71 -2.32
N ARG A 123 -7.06 20.94 -2.21
CA ARG A 123 -8.38 21.34 -2.76
C ARG A 123 -8.40 21.35 -4.28
N SER A 124 -7.31 21.76 -4.93
CA SER A 124 -7.16 21.73 -6.38
C SER A 124 -7.06 20.30 -6.90
N LEU A 125 -6.29 19.44 -6.24
CA LEU A 125 -6.21 18.01 -6.56
C LEU A 125 -7.54 17.30 -6.33
N SER A 126 -8.25 17.57 -5.23
CA SER A 126 -9.60 17.00 -5.02
C SER A 126 -10.58 17.47 -6.07
N ALA A 127 -10.57 18.76 -6.43
CA ALA A 127 -11.44 19.30 -7.48
C ALA A 127 -11.14 18.73 -8.88
N ILE A 128 -9.88 18.37 -9.17
CA ILE A 128 -9.48 17.69 -10.41
C ILE A 128 -9.87 16.20 -10.38
N LEU A 129 -9.75 15.55 -9.22
CA LEU A 129 -10.11 14.15 -9.00
C LEU A 129 -11.63 13.93 -9.06
N ASP A 130 -12.41 14.91 -8.62
CA ASP A 130 -13.88 14.89 -8.58
C ASP A 130 -14.54 15.32 -9.91
N LEU A 131 -13.76 15.56 -10.97
CA LEU A 131 -14.30 15.93 -12.27
C LEU A 131 -15.17 14.80 -12.86
N PRO A 132 -16.43 15.10 -13.27
CA PRO A 132 -17.33 14.09 -13.80
C PRO A 132 -16.78 13.45 -15.09
N LYS A 133 -16.95 12.12 -15.20
CA LYS A 133 -16.41 11.25 -16.27
C LYS A 133 -17.01 11.50 -17.65
N SER A 134 -18.15 12.19 -17.70
CA SER A 134 -18.90 12.60 -18.89
C SER A 134 -19.83 13.73 -18.51
N THR A 135 -20.29 14.54 -19.47
CA THR A 135 -21.35 15.54 -19.23
C THR A 135 -22.54 14.87 -18.54
N PRO A 136 -22.92 15.32 -17.33
CA PRO A 136 -24.01 14.70 -16.58
C PRO A 136 -25.33 14.79 -17.35
N ASN A 137 -26.29 13.94 -16.99
CA ASN A 137 -27.66 14.16 -17.44
C ASN A 137 -28.15 15.48 -16.84
N LEU A 138 -28.96 16.22 -17.59
CA LEU A 138 -29.73 17.31 -17.02
C LEU A 138 -30.62 16.74 -15.91
N GLU A 139 -30.74 17.47 -14.81
CA GLU A 139 -31.72 17.14 -13.78
C GLU A 139 -33.13 17.45 -14.28
N HIS A 140 -34.14 16.76 -13.75
CA HIS A 140 -35.54 16.90 -14.18
C HIS A 140 -36.02 18.36 -14.13
N HIS A 141 -35.61 19.12 -13.11
CA HIS A 141 -35.96 20.53 -12.98
C HIS A 141 -35.34 21.41 -14.09
N GLN A 142 -34.12 21.08 -14.54
CA GLN A 142 -33.42 21.78 -15.63
C GLN A 142 -34.07 21.47 -16.97
N VAL A 143 -34.46 20.22 -17.20
CA VAL A 143 -35.19 19.79 -18.41
C VAL A 143 -36.52 20.55 -18.50
N SER A 144 -37.29 20.60 -17.41
CA SER A 144 -38.58 21.29 -17.37
C SER A 144 -38.45 22.81 -17.54
N SER A 145 -37.43 23.42 -16.92
CA SER A 145 -37.13 24.84 -17.12
C SER A 145 -36.74 25.17 -18.56
N LEU A 146 -35.91 24.33 -19.19
CA LEU A 146 -35.48 24.52 -20.58
C LEU A 146 -36.62 24.25 -21.56
N ALA A 147 -37.51 23.32 -21.25
CA ALA A 147 -38.72 23.01 -22.03
C ALA A 147 -39.61 24.25 -22.14
N LYS A 148 -39.90 24.89 -20.99
CA LYS A 148 -40.68 26.13 -20.93
C LYS A 148 -40.01 27.31 -21.65
N GLN A 149 -38.69 27.42 -21.57
CA GLN A 149 -37.95 28.54 -22.17
C GLN A 149 -37.77 28.45 -23.68
N LEU A 150 -37.85 27.24 -24.25
CA LEU A 150 -37.58 26.99 -25.67
C LEU A 150 -38.83 26.55 -26.44
N ASP A 151 -39.99 26.48 -25.76
CA ASP A 151 -41.24 25.94 -26.31
C ASP A 151 -41.06 24.55 -26.93
N LEU A 152 -40.28 23.70 -26.24
CA LEU A 152 -39.99 22.33 -26.65
C LEU A 152 -40.50 21.35 -25.60
N SER A 153 -40.90 20.15 -26.03
CA SER A 153 -41.22 19.08 -25.09
C SER A 153 -39.97 18.60 -24.34
N GLU A 154 -40.14 18.17 -23.09
CA GLU A 154 -39.06 17.60 -22.27
C GLU A 154 -38.36 16.44 -22.99
N ARG A 155 -39.14 15.59 -23.69
CA ARG A 155 -38.61 14.49 -24.52
C ARG A 155 -37.72 14.96 -25.66
N GLN A 156 -38.03 16.09 -26.30
CA GLN A 156 -37.19 16.67 -27.36
C GLN A 156 -35.86 17.16 -26.79
N ILE A 157 -35.85 17.79 -25.61
CA ILE A 157 -34.63 18.24 -24.93
C ILE A 157 -33.77 17.05 -24.49
N GLU A 158 -34.36 16.03 -23.87
CA GLU A 158 -33.64 14.81 -23.50
C GLU A 158 -33.07 14.08 -24.72
N ARG A 159 -33.82 14.03 -25.82
CA ARG A 159 -33.37 13.46 -27.09
C ARG A 159 -32.21 14.27 -27.67
N TRP A 160 -32.32 15.60 -27.69
CA TRP A 160 -31.26 16.51 -28.11
C TRP A 160 -29.99 16.29 -27.27
N TRP A 161 -30.12 16.28 -25.94
CA TRP A 161 -29.00 16.08 -25.01
C TRP A 161 -28.32 14.71 -25.16
N ARG A 162 -29.11 13.65 -25.39
CA ARG A 162 -28.57 12.31 -25.66
C ARG A 162 -27.85 12.24 -27.00
N LEU A 163 -28.40 12.87 -28.05
CA LEU A 163 -27.80 12.86 -29.38
C LEU A 163 -26.53 13.74 -29.44
N ARG A 164 -26.53 14.92 -28.81
CA ARG A 164 -25.36 15.80 -28.72
C ARG A 164 -24.19 15.14 -27.99
N ARG A 165 -24.43 14.46 -26.87
CA ARG A 165 -23.41 13.64 -26.17
C ARG A 165 -22.89 12.45 -26.99
N ARG A 166 -23.68 11.95 -27.95
CA ARG A 166 -23.22 10.90 -28.88
C ARG A 166 -22.30 11.47 -29.95
N GLN A 167 -22.44 12.74 -30.32
CA GLN A 167 -21.57 13.43 -31.27
C GLN A 167 -20.17 13.73 -30.70
N ASP A 168 -20.05 13.92 -29.38
CA ASP A 168 -18.75 14.12 -28.72
C ASP A 168 -17.92 12.82 -28.60
N LYS A 169 -18.46 11.66 -28.97
CA LYS A 169 -17.71 10.39 -28.94
C LYS A 169 -16.84 10.27 -30.19
N PRO A 170 -15.62 9.69 -30.09
CA PRO A 170 -14.78 9.53 -31.27
C PRO A 170 -15.44 8.53 -32.21
N THR A 171 -15.35 8.80 -33.52
CA THR A 171 -15.91 7.89 -34.53
C THR A 171 -15.19 6.55 -34.50
N THR A 172 -15.84 5.51 -35.01
CA THR A 172 -15.23 4.17 -35.08
C THR A 172 -13.95 4.19 -35.93
N LEU A 173 -13.89 5.05 -36.95
CA LEU A 173 -12.69 5.26 -37.77
C LEU A 173 -11.53 5.87 -36.97
N VAL A 174 -11.80 6.86 -36.11
CA VAL A 174 -10.76 7.43 -35.22
C VAL A 174 -10.22 6.37 -34.26
N LYS A 175 -11.09 5.59 -33.63
CA LYS A 175 -10.68 4.50 -32.72
C LYS A 175 -9.89 3.41 -33.44
N PHE A 176 -10.25 3.10 -34.68
CA PHE A 176 -9.50 2.19 -35.54
C PHE A 176 -8.10 2.74 -35.80
N SER A 177 -7.99 4.00 -36.24
CA SER A 177 -6.70 4.64 -36.50
C SER A 177 -5.82 4.71 -35.25
N GLU A 178 -6.38 5.05 -34.09
CA GLU A 178 -5.66 5.06 -32.81
C GLU A 178 -5.11 3.67 -32.45
N SER A 179 -5.91 2.61 -32.66
CA SER A 179 -5.50 1.23 -32.34
C SER A 179 -4.43 0.74 -33.32
N MET A 180 -4.56 1.09 -34.61
CA MET A 180 -3.54 0.78 -35.62
C MET A 180 -2.21 1.49 -35.36
N TRP A 181 -2.25 2.76 -34.94
CA TRP A 181 -1.06 3.51 -34.55
C TRP A 181 -0.35 2.83 -33.38
N ARG A 182 -1.08 2.51 -32.30
CA ARG A 182 -0.52 1.85 -31.11
C ARG A 182 0.05 0.47 -31.45
N GLY A 183 -0.69 -0.36 -32.17
CA GLY A 183 -0.21 -1.67 -32.62
C GLY A 183 1.05 -1.59 -33.48
N THR A 184 1.11 -0.63 -34.41
CA THR A 184 2.29 -0.38 -35.24
C THR A 184 3.48 0.06 -34.41
N HIS A 185 3.27 0.99 -33.47
CA HIS A 185 4.32 1.44 -32.57
C HIS A 185 4.87 0.29 -31.72
N PHE A 186 4.01 -0.52 -31.08
CA PHE A 186 4.46 -1.66 -30.28
C PHE A 186 5.22 -2.69 -31.12
N THR A 187 4.81 -2.91 -32.37
CA THR A 187 5.52 -3.82 -33.30
C THR A 187 6.92 -3.29 -33.65
N LEU A 188 7.02 -2.00 -33.97
CA LEU A 188 8.31 -1.35 -34.25
C LEU A 188 9.21 -1.33 -33.01
N ASN A 189 8.65 -1.03 -31.84
CA ASN A 189 9.38 -1.02 -30.58
C ASN A 189 9.87 -2.43 -30.20
N MET A 190 9.06 -3.47 -30.41
CA MET A 190 9.46 -4.86 -30.21
C MET A 190 10.57 -5.28 -31.18
N SER A 191 10.47 -4.89 -32.46
CA SER A 191 11.50 -5.18 -33.46
C SER A 191 12.83 -4.49 -33.12
N LEU A 192 12.76 -3.22 -32.69
CA LEU A 192 13.91 -2.47 -32.21
C LEU A 192 14.49 -3.07 -30.93
N GLY A 193 13.65 -3.51 -30.00
CA GLY A 193 14.06 -4.16 -28.75
C GLY A 193 14.73 -5.52 -28.99
N LEU A 194 14.18 -6.35 -29.88
CA LEU A 194 14.82 -7.61 -30.29
C LEU A 194 16.17 -7.33 -30.93
N TYR A 195 16.25 -6.41 -31.90
CA TYR A 195 17.51 -6.02 -32.55
C TYR A 195 18.53 -5.45 -31.54
N ALA A 196 18.09 -4.60 -30.62
CA ALA A 196 18.94 -3.94 -29.65
C ALA A 196 19.45 -4.89 -28.55
N VAL A 197 18.70 -5.93 -28.20
CA VAL A 197 19.06 -6.89 -27.14
C VAL A 197 19.78 -8.12 -27.71
N TRP A 198 19.59 -8.44 -29.00
CA TRP A 198 20.16 -9.63 -29.63
C TRP A 198 21.69 -9.58 -29.69
N GLY A 199 22.34 -10.63 -29.17
CA GLY A 199 23.79 -10.84 -29.27
C GLY A 199 24.66 -9.84 -28.49
N GLN A 200 24.11 -9.16 -27.47
CA GLN A 200 24.88 -8.22 -26.65
C GLN A 200 25.36 -8.81 -25.33
N GLU A 201 26.66 -8.67 -25.08
CA GLU A 201 27.31 -9.18 -23.87
C GLU A 201 27.51 -8.07 -22.80
N TRP A 202 27.90 -6.83 -23.19
CA TRP A 202 28.22 -5.75 -22.23
C TRP A 202 27.96 -4.31 -22.74
N GLY A 203 27.46 -3.42 -21.86
CA GLY A 203 27.37 -1.96 -22.05
C GLY A 203 26.05 -1.40 -22.61
N ILE A 204 25.83 -0.08 -22.49
CA ILE A 204 24.76 0.61 -23.23
C ILE A 204 25.26 0.82 -24.65
N THR A 205 24.80 -0.03 -25.55
CA THR A 205 25.00 0.19 -26.97
C THR A 205 24.05 1.29 -27.47
N ARG A 206 24.38 1.93 -28.60
CA ARG A 206 23.47 2.89 -29.24
C ARG A 206 22.09 2.27 -29.51
N GLY A 207 22.03 0.97 -29.80
CA GLY A 207 20.77 0.24 -30.00
C GLY A 207 19.91 0.22 -28.73
N ILE A 208 20.50 -0.11 -27.58
CA ILE A 208 19.80 -0.09 -26.28
C ILE A 208 19.31 1.32 -25.96
N TRP A 209 20.17 2.33 -26.15
CA TRP A 209 19.78 3.73 -25.92
C TRP A 209 18.57 4.13 -26.77
N TRP A 210 18.59 3.85 -28.07
CA TRP A 210 17.47 4.15 -28.97
C TRP A 210 16.20 3.41 -28.57
N TYR A 211 16.30 2.11 -28.26
CA TYR A 211 15.16 1.33 -27.78
C TYR A 211 14.54 1.96 -26.53
N TYR A 212 15.37 2.34 -25.57
CA TYR A 212 14.94 2.90 -24.30
C TYR A 212 14.29 4.29 -24.42
N MET A 213 14.89 5.16 -25.22
CA MET A 213 14.41 6.53 -25.45
C MET A 213 13.14 6.54 -26.30
N VAL A 214 13.03 5.66 -27.30
CA VAL A 214 11.81 5.47 -28.09
C VAL A 214 10.68 4.93 -27.21
N ALA A 215 10.93 3.89 -26.40
CA ALA A 215 9.94 3.35 -25.46
C ALA A 215 9.47 4.41 -24.45
N SER A 216 10.40 5.12 -23.81
CA SER A 216 10.09 6.16 -22.82
C SER A 216 9.34 7.36 -23.43
N SER A 217 9.73 7.79 -24.63
CA SER A 217 9.07 8.90 -25.33
C SER A 217 7.65 8.55 -25.74
N PHE A 218 7.39 7.29 -26.10
CA PHE A 218 6.04 6.82 -26.37
C PHE A 218 5.14 6.90 -25.14
N TYR A 219 5.56 6.37 -23.99
CA TYR A 219 4.78 6.46 -22.75
C TYR A 219 4.55 7.92 -22.32
N LEU A 220 5.56 8.78 -22.45
CA LEU A 220 5.39 10.22 -22.21
C LEU A 220 4.39 10.87 -23.19
N SER A 221 4.42 10.49 -24.46
CA SER A 221 3.45 10.96 -25.46
C SER A 221 2.02 10.54 -25.12
N LEU A 222 1.83 9.35 -24.55
CA LEU A 222 0.52 8.86 -24.09
C LEU A 222 0.02 9.65 -22.88
N ILE A 223 0.90 9.98 -21.92
CA ILE A 223 0.56 10.84 -20.77
C ILE A 223 0.08 12.22 -21.24
N ILE A 224 0.79 12.83 -22.20
CA ILE A 224 0.45 14.16 -22.73
C ILE A 224 -0.87 14.12 -23.51
N THR A 225 -1.02 13.15 -24.42
CA THR A 225 -2.20 13.08 -25.30
C THR A 225 -3.46 12.62 -24.59
N GLN A 226 -3.34 11.91 -23.47
CA GLN A 226 -4.50 11.42 -22.71
C GLN A 226 -5.38 12.55 -22.13
N PHE A 227 -4.89 13.79 -22.01
CA PHE A 227 -5.72 14.95 -21.65
C PHE A 227 -6.49 15.56 -22.81
N ARG A 228 -6.06 15.30 -24.06
CA ARG A 228 -6.76 15.68 -25.29
C ARG A 228 -7.72 14.58 -25.75
N ASP A 229 -7.38 13.33 -25.48
CA ASP A 229 -8.21 12.16 -25.81
C ASP A 229 -9.44 12.10 -24.89
N ILE A 230 -10.54 11.55 -25.41
CA ILE A 230 -11.81 11.47 -24.68
C ILE A 230 -11.66 10.52 -23.49
N ARG A 231 -11.96 11.02 -22.28
CA ARG A 231 -11.86 10.25 -21.04
C ARG A 231 -12.75 9.00 -21.09
N ARG A 232 -12.13 7.83 -20.97
CA ARG A 232 -12.80 6.52 -20.87
C ARG A 232 -13.06 6.13 -19.40
N LYS A 233 -13.83 5.06 -19.16
CA LYS A 233 -14.20 4.60 -17.80
C LYS A 233 -12.98 4.27 -16.93
N ASP A 234 -11.91 3.82 -17.55
CA ASP A 234 -10.62 3.39 -17.04
C ASP A 234 -9.54 4.50 -17.07
N PHE A 235 -9.93 5.77 -17.29
CA PHE A 235 -9.00 6.90 -17.45
C PHE A 235 -7.92 6.98 -16.38
N TRP A 236 -8.31 6.97 -15.09
CA TRP A 236 -7.36 7.11 -13.98
C TRP A 236 -6.44 5.90 -13.83
N GLN A 237 -6.96 4.70 -14.09
CA GLN A 237 -6.16 3.47 -14.06
C GLN A 237 -5.10 3.50 -15.16
N ASN A 238 -5.48 3.88 -16.38
CA ASN A 238 -4.56 4.00 -17.52
C ASN A 238 -3.54 5.13 -17.32
N TYR A 239 -3.95 6.27 -16.74
CA TYR A 239 -3.05 7.38 -16.43
C TYR A 239 -1.99 7.00 -15.39
N VAL A 240 -2.40 6.41 -14.27
CA VAL A 240 -1.47 5.93 -13.24
C VAL A 240 -0.55 4.85 -13.81
N HIS A 241 -1.09 3.92 -14.60
CA HIS A 241 -0.30 2.88 -15.26
C HIS A 241 0.82 3.46 -16.13
N HIS A 242 0.54 4.45 -16.99
CA HIS A 242 1.58 5.08 -17.82
C HIS A 242 2.63 5.83 -17.00
N ASN A 243 2.23 6.50 -15.91
CA ASN A 243 3.18 7.17 -15.02
C ASN A 243 4.09 6.16 -14.30
N VAL A 244 3.54 5.03 -13.85
CA VAL A 244 4.31 3.95 -13.24
C VAL A 244 5.26 3.31 -14.27
N ALA A 245 4.81 3.08 -15.50
CA ALA A 245 5.66 2.55 -16.58
C ALA A 245 6.82 3.50 -16.92
N LEU A 246 6.56 4.81 -17.04
CA LEU A 246 7.60 5.80 -17.30
C LEU A 246 8.58 5.94 -16.13
N ALA A 247 8.08 5.93 -14.89
CA ALA A 247 8.91 5.95 -13.68
C ALA A 247 9.77 4.68 -13.57
N GLN A 248 9.22 3.52 -13.95
CA GLN A 248 9.97 2.27 -13.97
C GLN A 248 11.10 2.30 -15.01
N LEU A 249 10.83 2.77 -16.23
CA LEU A 249 11.86 2.94 -17.27
C LEU A 249 12.93 3.92 -16.80
N PHE A 250 12.55 5.09 -16.30
CA PHE A 250 13.49 6.08 -15.78
C PHE A 250 14.33 5.54 -14.61
N GLY A 251 13.69 4.88 -13.64
CA GLY A 251 14.38 4.33 -12.48
C GLY A 251 15.37 3.23 -12.87
N THR A 252 15.02 2.36 -13.81
CA THR A 252 15.94 1.31 -14.29
C THR A 252 17.07 1.87 -15.18
N TRP A 253 16.85 3.01 -15.86
CA TRP A 253 17.91 3.74 -16.58
C TRP A 253 18.92 4.38 -15.63
N VAL A 254 18.45 5.21 -14.68
CA VAL A 254 19.33 5.95 -13.75
C VAL A 254 20.03 5.04 -12.75
N SER A 255 19.41 3.91 -12.36
CA SER A 255 20.04 2.92 -11.47
C SER A 255 21.01 1.97 -12.18
N GLN A 256 21.32 2.18 -13.46
CA GLN A 256 22.16 1.29 -14.29
C GLN A 256 21.65 -0.16 -14.37
N THR A 257 20.37 -0.41 -14.07
CA THR A 257 19.68 -1.71 -14.21
C THR A 257 18.91 -1.82 -15.53
N PHE A 258 19.33 -1.06 -16.55
CA PHE A 258 18.66 -0.92 -17.84
C PHE A 258 18.47 -2.26 -18.56
N ARG A 259 19.33 -3.27 -18.32
CA ARG A 259 19.17 -4.62 -18.91
C ARG A 259 17.87 -5.29 -18.46
N ILE A 260 17.55 -5.19 -17.17
CA ILE A 260 16.29 -5.67 -16.60
C ILE A 260 15.15 -4.81 -17.14
N GLY A 261 15.33 -3.49 -17.20
CA GLY A 261 14.39 -2.56 -17.81
C GLY A 261 14.00 -2.93 -19.24
N CYS A 262 14.99 -3.24 -20.09
CA CYS A 262 14.80 -3.66 -21.48
C CYS A 262 14.02 -4.97 -21.59
N LEU A 263 14.37 -5.97 -20.78
CA LEU A 263 13.66 -7.26 -20.78
C LEU A 263 12.21 -7.10 -20.32
N VAL A 264 11.97 -6.29 -19.27
CA VAL A 264 10.61 -6.06 -18.77
C VAL A 264 9.77 -5.29 -19.78
N ALA A 265 10.35 -4.28 -20.45
CA ALA A 265 9.70 -3.51 -21.51
C ALA A 265 9.35 -4.40 -22.72
N LEU A 266 10.29 -5.22 -23.18
CA LEU A 266 10.10 -6.15 -24.29
C LEU A 266 8.96 -7.14 -24.01
N LEU A 267 8.97 -7.76 -22.82
CA LEU A 267 7.93 -8.68 -22.39
C LEU A 267 6.58 -8.01 -22.14
N HIS A 268 6.53 -6.69 -21.88
CA HIS A 268 5.28 -5.95 -21.68
C HIS A 268 4.55 -5.75 -22.98
N ASP A 269 5.27 -5.18 -23.94
CA ASP A 269 4.69 -4.69 -25.18
C ASP A 269 4.26 -5.86 -26.10
N THR A 270 4.83 -7.06 -25.90
CA THR A 270 4.56 -8.25 -26.75
C THR A 270 3.07 -8.61 -26.81
N ALA A 271 2.36 -8.60 -25.66
CA ALA A 271 0.93 -8.92 -25.63
C ALA A 271 0.08 -7.77 -26.18
N ASP A 272 0.51 -6.53 -25.99
CA ASP A 272 -0.24 -5.34 -26.39
C ASP A 272 -0.37 -5.18 -27.91
N ILE A 273 0.60 -5.73 -28.68
CA ILE A 273 0.50 -5.85 -30.14
C ILE A 273 -0.81 -6.55 -30.53
N LEU A 274 -1.07 -7.73 -29.93
CA LEU A 274 -2.25 -8.53 -30.20
C LEU A 274 -3.54 -7.84 -29.74
N LEU A 275 -3.48 -7.16 -28.59
CA LEU A 275 -4.61 -6.42 -28.04
C LEU A 275 -5.03 -5.26 -28.94
N GLU A 276 -4.09 -4.45 -29.42
CA GLU A 276 -4.37 -3.28 -30.26
C GLU A 276 -4.82 -3.67 -31.67
N PHE A 277 -4.20 -4.67 -32.30
CA PHE A 277 -4.70 -5.20 -33.57
C PHE A 277 -6.05 -5.90 -33.42
N GLY A 278 -6.30 -6.58 -32.30
CA GLY A 278 -7.62 -7.15 -31.99
C GLY A 278 -8.71 -6.07 -31.89
N LYS A 279 -8.40 -4.91 -31.27
CA LYS A 279 -9.31 -3.75 -31.26
C LYS A 279 -9.56 -3.22 -32.68
N ALA A 280 -8.52 -3.09 -33.50
CA ALA A 280 -8.66 -2.65 -34.89
C ALA A 280 -9.54 -3.62 -35.71
N ALA A 281 -9.32 -4.93 -35.60
CA ALA A 281 -10.14 -5.96 -36.23
C ALA A 281 -11.61 -5.92 -35.77
N LYS A 282 -11.84 -5.64 -34.47
CA LYS A 282 -13.18 -5.45 -33.91
C LYS A 282 -13.90 -4.26 -34.53
N TYR A 283 -13.21 -3.14 -34.73
CA TYR A 283 -13.79 -1.97 -35.39
C TYR A 283 -14.08 -2.19 -36.87
N ALA A 284 -13.30 -3.05 -37.53
CA ALA A 284 -13.53 -3.51 -38.90
C ALA A 284 -14.57 -4.66 -39.02
N LYS A 285 -15.18 -5.10 -37.91
CA LYS A 285 -16.18 -6.19 -37.85
C LYS A 285 -15.66 -7.57 -38.29
N TYR A 286 -14.35 -7.82 -38.19
CA TYR A 286 -13.76 -9.14 -38.41
C TYR A 286 -13.82 -10.01 -37.16
N HIS A 287 -15.02 -10.47 -36.80
CA HIS A 287 -15.29 -11.20 -35.55
C HIS A 287 -14.38 -12.42 -35.33
N ARG A 288 -14.21 -13.26 -36.37
CA ARG A 288 -13.35 -14.46 -36.28
C ARG A 288 -11.87 -14.11 -35.98
N THR A 289 -11.35 -13.04 -36.55
CA THR A 289 -9.98 -12.57 -36.29
C THR A 289 -9.83 -12.04 -34.87
N VAL A 290 -10.86 -11.36 -34.34
CA VAL A 290 -10.88 -10.87 -32.95
C VAL A 290 -10.79 -12.03 -31.96
N ASP A 291 -11.56 -13.10 -32.17
CA ASP A 291 -11.58 -14.25 -31.28
C ASP A 291 -10.21 -14.94 -31.23
N TRP A 292 -9.60 -15.18 -32.40
CA TRP A 292 -8.25 -15.74 -32.50
C TRP A 292 -7.19 -14.85 -31.84
N MET A 293 -7.22 -13.53 -32.12
CA MET A 293 -6.29 -12.58 -31.51
C MET A 293 -6.46 -12.49 -30.00
N PHE A 294 -7.69 -12.62 -29.49
CA PHE A 294 -7.95 -12.61 -28.05
C PHE A 294 -7.39 -13.86 -27.37
N VAL A 295 -7.60 -15.05 -27.94
CA VAL A 295 -7.02 -16.29 -27.39
C VAL A 295 -5.49 -16.22 -27.38
N LEU A 296 -4.88 -15.77 -28.49
CA LEU A 296 -3.44 -15.61 -28.58
C LEU A 296 -2.92 -14.56 -27.58
N PHE A 297 -3.63 -13.43 -27.43
CA PHE A 297 -3.32 -12.41 -26.43
C PHE A 297 -3.27 -13.01 -25.02
N VAL A 298 -4.29 -13.80 -24.62
CA VAL A 298 -4.32 -14.43 -23.29
C VAL A 298 -3.13 -15.37 -23.11
N CYS A 299 -2.83 -16.21 -24.11
CA CYS A 299 -1.71 -17.15 -24.04
C CYS A 299 -0.37 -16.40 -23.88
N VAL A 300 -0.12 -15.42 -24.74
CA VAL A 300 1.11 -14.60 -24.69
C VAL A 300 1.20 -13.83 -23.38
N TRP A 301 0.11 -13.19 -22.94
CA TRP A 301 0.08 -12.44 -21.69
C TRP A 301 0.37 -13.33 -20.46
N VAL A 302 -0.21 -14.52 -20.38
CA VAL A 302 0.06 -15.47 -19.29
C VAL A 302 1.54 -15.86 -19.29
N VAL A 303 2.10 -16.23 -20.44
CA VAL A 303 3.51 -16.62 -20.54
C VAL A 303 4.43 -15.44 -20.19
N THR A 304 4.24 -14.27 -20.80
CA THR A 304 5.14 -13.15 -20.57
C THR A 304 5.01 -12.56 -19.16
N ARG A 305 3.79 -12.46 -18.61
CA ARG A 305 3.53 -11.78 -17.32
C ARG A 305 3.49 -12.66 -16.10
N LEU A 306 3.00 -13.89 -16.21
CA LEU A 306 2.92 -14.81 -15.07
C LEU A 306 4.06 -15.83 -15.04
N VAL A 307 4.75 -16.06 -16.16
CA VAL A 307 5.88 -17.01 -16.22
C VAL A 307 7.22 -16.28 -16.36
N LEU A 308 7.45 -15.60 -17.49
CA LEU A 308 8.77 -15.06 -17.81
C LEU A 308 9.20 -13.91 -16.88
N VAL A 309 8.35 -12.91 -16.63
CA VAL A 309 8.71 -11.81 -15.72
C VAL A 309 9.06 -12.30 -14.30
N PRO A 310 8.20 -13.03 -13.58
CA PRO A 310 8.49 -13.42 -12.19
C PRO A 310 9.52 -14.54 -12.04
N PHE A 311 9.63 -15.50 -12.98
CA PHE A 311 10.51 -16.66 -12.80
C PHE A 311 11.82 -16.57 -13.58
N TYR A 312 11.87 -15.84 -14.70
CA TYR A 312 13.04 -15.74 -15.57
C TYR A 312 13.76 -14.38 -15.43
N VAL A 313 13.02 -13.26 -15.44
CA VAL A 313 13.62 -11.91 -15.36
C VAL A 313 13.98 -11.52 -13.93
N PHE A 314 13.15 -11.89 -12.95
CA PHE A 314 13.45 -11.76 -11.54
C PHE A 314 13.72 -13.14 -10.95
N PRO A 315 14.89 -13.76 -11.15
CA PRO A 315 15.20 -15.08 -10.60
C PRO A 315 15.37 -15.00 -9.08
N THR A 316 14.25 -14.84 -8.38
CA THR A 316 14.15 -14.96 -6.95
C THR A 316 13.60 -16.35 -6.69
N LYS A 317 14.51 -17.32 -6.51
CA LYS A 317 14.20 -18.61 -5.87
C LYS A 317 13.36 -18.42 -4.59
N VAL A 318 13.45 -17.24 -3.99
CA VAL A 318 12.71 -16.73 -2.82
C VAL A 318 11.18 -16.64 -3.04
N PHE A 319 10.64 -16.29 -4.21
CA PHE A 319 9.18 -16.07 -4.30
C PHE A 319 8.35 -17.37 -4.28
N SER A 320 8.94 -18.50 -4.65
CA SER A 320 8.25 -19.80 -4.75
C SER A 320 8.27 -20.61 -3.44
N GLU A 321 9.29 -20.48 -2.59
CA GLU A 321 9.42 -21.32 -1.39
C GLU A 321 8.74 -20.75 -0.14
N LEU A 322 8.53 -19.43 -0.08
CA LEU A 322 7.92 -18.78 1.10
C LEU A 322 6.40 -18.98 1.22
N PHE A 323 5.67 -19.29 0.14
CA PHE A 323 4.23 -19.60 0.21
C PHE A 323 3.95 -21.09 0.51
N LEU A 324 4.90 -21.97 0.21
CA LEU A 324 4.80 -23.42 0.46
C LEU A 324 4.94 -23.73 1.97
N CYS A 325 5.87 -23.10 2.69
CA CYS A 325 6.02 -23.32 4.14
C CYS A 325 4.75 -22.99 4.95
N PHE A 326 3.98 -21.98 4.51
CA PHE A 326 2.76 -21.52 5.17
C PHE A 326 1.67 -22.59 5.26
N SER A 327 1.46 -23.36 4.19
CA SER A 327 0.39 -24.37 4.13
C SER A 327 0.84 -25.76 4.54
N TYR A 328 2.11 -26.12 4.30
CA TYR A 328 2.61 -27.48 4.50
C TYR A 328 3.24 -27.76 5.88
N ILE A 329 3.66 -26.73 6.63
CA ILE A 329 4.30 -26.92 7.96
C ILE A 329 3.40 -26.41 9.09
N PHE A 330 2.98 -25.15 9.05
CA PHE A 330 2.28 -24.53 10.19
C PHE A 330 0.81 -24.91 10.30
N HIS A 331 0.14 -25.17 9.17
CA HIS A 331 -1.26 -25.61 9.17
C HIS A 331 -1.44 -27.03 9.77
N PRO A 332 -0.59 -28.02 9.42
CA PRO A 332 -0.56 -29.31 10.12
C PRO A 332 -0.16 -29.20 11.58
N LEU A 333 0.86 -28.38 11.92
CA LEU A 333 1.28 -28.15 13.30
C LEU A 333 0.15 -27.57 14.15
N GLY A 334 -0.59 -26.57 13.64
CA GLY A 334 -1.72 -25.99 14.36
C GLY A 334 -2.88 -26.98 14.55
N ARG A 335 -3.10 -27.90 13.60
CA ARG A 335 -4.06 -29.00 13.75
C ARG A 335 -3.60 -30.02 14.80
N TYR A 336 -2.32 -30.37 14.84
CA TYR A 336 -1.72 -31.21 15.88
C TYR A 336 -1.92 -30.60 17.27
N LEU A 337 -1.73 -29.27 17.39
CA LEU A 337 -1.99 -28.50 18.61
C LEU A 337 -3.49 -28.29 18.92
N LYS A 338 -4.41 -28.94 18.18
CA LYS A 338 -5.87 -28.85 18.33
C LYS A 338 -6.40 -27.41 18.27
N ILE A 339 -5.77 -26.54 17.49
CA ILE A 339 -6.23 -25.17 17.26
C ILE A 339 -7.46 -25.20 16.35
N SER A 340 -8.56 -24.59 16.81
CA SER A 340 -9.84 -24.64 16.11
C SER A 340 -9.80 -23.90 14.77
N ASP A 341 -10.14 -24.60 13.69
CA ASP A 341 -10.38 -24.02 12.37
C ASP A 341 -11.87 -23.78 12.08
N PHE A 342 -12.74 -24.24 12.98
CA PHE A 342 -14.18 -24.20 12.79
C PHE A 342 -14.72 -22.76 12.78
N LYS A 343 -15.42 -22.41 11.71
CA LYS A 343 -16.27 -21.21 11.58
C LYS A 343 -17.72 -21.63 11.42
N GLU A 344 -18.57 -21.16 12.33
CA GLU A 344 -20.02 -21.31 12.21
C GLU A 344 -20.49 -20.62 10.92
N LYS A 345 -21.15 -21.39 10.04
CA LYS A 345 -21.64 -20.86 8.78
C LYS A 345 -23.01 -20.17 8.98
N ALA A 346 -23.16 -18.93 8.52
CA ALA A 346 -24.45 -18.28 8.39
C ALA A 346 -25.31 -19.07 7.40
N SER A 347 -26.62 -19.16 7.68
CA SER A 347 -27.56 -19.86 6.82
C SER A 347 -27.57 -19.23 5.41
N PRO A 348 -27.52 -20.01 4.33
CA PRO A 348 -27.52 -19.45 2.98
C PRO A 348 -28.81 -18.66 2.72
N ASN A 349 -28.68 -17.39 2.32
CA ASN A 349 -29.78 -16.52 1.93
C ASN A 349 -29.26 -15.47 0.93
N GLU A 350 -29.71 -15.58 -0.32
CA GLU A 350 -29.22 -14.75 -1.44
C GLU A 350 -29.52 -13.26 -1.25
N LYS A 351 -30.69 -12.91 -0.70
CA LYS A 351 -31.08 -11.51 -0.48
C LYS A 351 -30.27 -10.87 0.64
N LEU A 352 -30.01 -11.61 1.73
CA LEU A 352 -29.12 -11.14 2.80
C LEU A 352 -27.68 -11.01 2.31
N GLU A 353 -27.21 -11.93 1.47
CA GLU A 353 -25.87 -11.84 0.87
C GLU A 353 -25.78 -10.66 -0.10
N ALA A 354 -26.77 -10.42 -0.97
CA ALA A 354 -26.80 -9.27 -1.86
C ALA A 354 -26.76 -7.93 -1.10
N ALA A 355 -27.55 -7.80 -0.04
CA ALA A 355 -27.53 -6.63 0.83
C ALA A 355 -26.18 -6.48 1.58
N TYR A 356 -25.56 -7.60 1.96
CA TYR A 356 -24.24 -7.60 2.60
C TYR A 356 -23.13 -7.12 1.66
N GLN A 357 -23.20 -7.52 0.39
CA GLN A 357 -22.26 -7.08 -0.65
C GLN A 357 -22.43 -5.59 -0.98
N GLU A 358 -23.64 -5.03 -0.84
CA GLU A 358 -23.89 -3.58 -0.97
C GLU A 358 -23.32 -2.77 0.20
N SER A 359 -23.52 -3.21 1.46
CA SER A 359 -22.96 -2.53 2.62
C SER A 359 -22.65 -3.47 3.78
N SER A 360 -21.38 -3.83 3.98
CA SER A 360 -20.97 -4.68 5.11
C SER A 360 -21.09 -4.02 6.50
N THR A 361 -21.17 -2.68 6.56
CA THR A 361 -21.14 -1.88 7.79
C THR A 361 -22.49 -1.37 8.24
N SER A 362 -23.37 -0.94 7.32
CA SER A 362 -24.69 -0.41 7.64
C SER A 362 -25.78 -1.39 7.21
N ILE A 363 -26.75 -1.64 8.10
CA ILE A 363 -27.87 -2.54 7.86
C ILE A 363 -29.15 -1.75 8.04
N ASN A 364 -30.06 -1.81 7.07
CA ASN A 364 -31.43 -1.39 7.27
C ASN A 364 -32.27 -2.60 7.72
N VAL A 365 -32.23 -2.89 9.02
CA VAL A 365 -32.77 -4.14 9.59
C VAL A 365 -34.29 -4.25 9.37
N SER A 366 -35.00 -3.12 9.49
CA SER A 366 -36.46 -3.08 9.42
C SER A 366 -36.99 -3.28 7.99
N SER A 367 -36.29 -2.77 6.96
CA SER A 367 -36.68 -3.02 5.57
C SER A 367 -36.43 -4.46 5.14
N LEU A 368 -35.29 -5.03 5.54
CA LEU A 368 -34.96 -6.43 5.25
C LEU A 368 -35.85 -7.42 6.02
N ALA A 369 -36.25 -7.09 7.25
CA ALA A 369 -37.19 -7.91 8.03
C ALA A 369 -38.53 -8.08 7.31
N LYS A 370 -39.06 -6.96 6.77
CA LYS A 370 -40.32 -6.96 6.00
C LYS A 370 -40.22 -7.73 4.68
N GLN A 371 -39.07 -7.71 4.01
CA GLN A 371 -38.90 -8.38 2.72
C GLN A 371 -38.67 -9.90 2.81
N LEU A 372 -38.17 -10.37 3.95
CA LEU A 372 -37.74 -11.75 4.15
C LEU A 372 -38.62 -12.55 5.11
N ASP A 373 -39.63 -11.92 5.71
CA ASP A 373 -40.46 -12.48 6.78
C ASP A 373 -39.60 -13.08 7.92
N LEU A 374 -38.49 -12.39 8.22
CA LEU A 374 -37.56 -12.75 9.29
C LEU A 374 -37.64 -11.71 10.40
N SER A 375 -37.49 -12.16 11.64
CA SER A 375 -37.36 -11.23 12.76
C SER A 375 -36.06 -10.41 12.63
N GLU A 376 -36.10 -9.16 13.09
CA GLU A 376 -34.93 -8.27 13.11
C GLU A 376 -33.72 -8.92 13.79
N ARG A 377 -33.96 -9.66 14.89
CA ARG A 377 -32.92 -10.42 15.61
C ARG A 377 -32.26 -11.52 14.77
N GLN A 378 -33.02 -12.19 13.90
CA GLN A 378 -32.47 -13.22 13.00
C GLN A 378 -31.55 -12.59 11.96
N ILE A 379 -31.93 -11.44 11.41
CA ILE A 379 -31.13 -10.68 10.45
C ILE A 379 -29.85 -10.17 11.11
N GLU A 380 -29.94 -9.58 12.29
CA GLU A 380 -28.77 -9.14 13.05
C GLU A 380 -27.82 -10.28 13.42
N ARG A 381 -28.37 -11.45 13.79
CA ARG A 381 -27.59 -12.65 14.10
C ARG A 381 -26.88 -13.16 12.85
N TRP A 382 -27.60 -13.25 11.73
CA TRP A 382 -27.03 -13.62 10.45
C TRP A 382 -25.89 -12.69 10.05
N TRP A 383 -26.10 -11.37 10.15
CA TRP A 383 -25.09 -10.37 9.78
C TRP A 383 -23.86 -10.42 10.68
N ARG A 384 -24.05 -10.65 11.99
CA ARG A 384 -22.94 -10.87 12.93
C ARG A 384 -22.16 -12.14 12.60
N LEU A 385 -22.84 -13.22 12.22
CA LEU A 385 -22.20 -14.48 11.81
C LEU A 385 -21.45 -14.30 10.49
N ARG A 386 -22.06 -13.68 9.47
CA ARG A 386 -21.44 -13.39 8.17
C ARG A 386 -20.17 -12.53 8.31
N ARG A 387 -20.22 -11.46 9.11
CA ARG A 387 -19.02 -10.65 9.46
C ARG A 387 -17.94 -11.43 10.21
N ARG A 388 -18.30 -12.47 10.97
CA ARG A 388 -17.32 -13.33 11.64
C ARG A 388 -16.66 -14.28 10.64
N GLN A 389 -17.34 -14.68 9.58
CA GLN A 389 -16.77 -15.52 8.52
C GLN A 389 -15.67 -14.80 7.74
N ASP A 390 -15.81 -13.49 7.50
CA ASP A 390 -14.80 -12.69 6.79
C ASP A 390 -13.49 -12.55 7.57
N LYS A 391 -13.50 -12.77 8.89
CA LYS A 391 -12.27 -12.66 9.71
C LYS A 391 -11.45 -13.95 9.61
N PRO A 392 -10.12 -13.90 9.55
CA PRO A 392 -9.30 -15.11 9.50
C PRO A 392 -9.54 -16.02 10.74
N THR A 393 -9.47 -17.35 10.55
CA THR A 393 -9.61 -18.33 11.64
C THR A 393 -8.45 -18.20 12.62
N THR A 394 -8.60 -18.75 13.82
CA THR A 394 -7.51 -18.76 14.81
C THR A 394 -6.30 -19.55 14.29
N LEU A 395 -6.55 -20.62 13.52
CA LEU A 395 -5.50 -21.41 12.87
C LEU A 395 -4.73 -20.61 11.81
N VAL A 396 -5.42 -19.82 10.98
CA VAL A 396 -4.77 -18.94 10.01
C VAL A 396 -3.92 -17.88 10.73
N LYS A 397 -4.44 -17.27 11.80
CA LYS A 397 -3.67 -16.28 12.60
C LYS A 397 -2.45 -16.90 13.28
N PHE A 398 -2.58 -18.11 13.81
CA PHE A 398 -1.47 -18.87 14.36
C PHE A 398 -0.39 -19.12 13.30
N SER A 399 -0.79 -19.57 12.12
CA SER A 399 0.12 -19.85 11.01
C SER A 399 0.80 -18.58 10.51
N GLU A 400 0.08 -17.46 10.40
CA GLU A 400 0.64 -16.15 10.06
C GLU A 400 1.68 -15.67 11.07
N SER A 401 1.43 -15.84 12.38
CA SER A 401 2.38 -15.43 13.41
C SER A 401 3.60 -16.36 13.50
N MET A 402 3.41 -17.68 13.36
CA MET A 402 4.53 -18.62 13.29
C MET A 402 5.43 -18.36 12.08
N TRP A 403 4.82 -18.05 10.93
CA TRP A 403 5.54 -17.70 9.72
C TRP A 403 6.41 -16.45 9.90
N ARG A 404 5.82 -15.36 10.42
CA ARG A 404 6.53 -14.11 10.68
C ARG A 404 7.64 -14.31 11.71
N GLY A 405 7.36 -15.01 12.81
CA GLY A 405 8.36 -15.33 13.82
C GLY A 405 9.54 -16.15 13.27
N THR A 406 9.25 -17.15 12.42
CA THR A 406 10.29 -17.95 11.76
C THR A 406 11.14 -17.10 10.83
N HIS A 407 10.50 -16.26 10.01
CA HIS A 407 11.21 -15.34 9.13
C HIS A 407 12.13 -14.40 9.92
N PHE A 408 11.63 -13.72 10.95
CA PHE A 408 12.45 -12.83 11.77
C PHE A 408 13.60 -13.56 12.45
N THR A 409 13.40 -14.82 12.88
CA THR A 409 14.47 -15.63 13.49
C THR A 409 15.55 -16.01 12.48
N LEU A 410 15.17 -16.41 11.26
CA LEU A 410 16.12 -16.73 10.19
C LEU A 410 16.85 -15.47 9.71
N ASN A 411 16.14 -14.36 9.55
CA ASN A 411 16.72 -13.07 9.17
C ASN A 411 17.69 -12.57 10.23
N MET A 412 17.36 -12.71 11.52
CA MET A 412 18.25 -12.40 12.63
C MET A 412 19.52 -13.25 12.60
N SER A 413 19.38 -14.55 12.39
CA SER A 413 20.52 -15.47 12.34
C SER A 413 21.45 -15.12 11.18
N LEU A 414 20.88 -14.80 10.01
CA LEU A 414 21.62 -14.33 8.85
C LEU A 414 22.29 -12.96 9.11
N GLY A 415 21.58 -12.03 9.74
CA GLY A 415 22.11 -10.71 10.10
C GLY A 415 23.29 -10.81 11.06
N LEU A 416 23.15 -11.60 12.13
CA LEU A 416 24.24 -11.87 13.09
C LEU A 416 25.43 -12.55 12.42
N TYR A 417 25.20 -13.49 11.50
CA TYR A 417 26.26 -14.12 10.72
C TYR A 417 26.95 -13.12 9.76
N ALA A 418 26.18 -12.28 9.07
CA ALA A 418 26.71 -11.31 8.11
C ALA A 418 27.55 -10.21 8.77
N VAL A 419 27.23 -9.84 10.01
CA VAL A 419 28.01 -8.87 10.79
C VAL A 419 29.04 -9.53 11.71
N TRP A 420 29.11 -10.87 11.73
CA TRP A 420 30.06 -11.62 12.56
C TRP A 420 31.49 -11.30 12.14
N GLY A 421 32.33 -10.93 13.11
CA GLY A 421 33.73 -10.56 12.86
C GLY A 421 33.94 -9.13 12.35
N GLN A 422 32.89 -8.31 12.27
CA GLN A 422 33.01 -6.90 11.91
C GLN A 422 33.29 -6.02 13.15
N GLU A 423 34.33 -5.20 13.10
CA GLU A 423 34.79 -4.37 14.23
C GLU A 423 33.76 -3.31 14.64
N TRP A 424 33.06 -2.74 13.66
CA TRP A 424 32.03 -1.71 13.85
C TRP A 424 30.75 -2.19 14.57
N VAL A 425 30.63 -3.50 14.83
CA VAL A 425 29.55 -4.04 15.68
C VAL A 425 29.84 -3.83 17.16
N ARG A 426 31.13 -3.81 17.54
CA ARG A 426 31.58 -3.62 18.93
C ARG A 426 31.76 -2.15 19.25
N ASP A 427 32.24 -1.37 18.28
CA ASP A 427 32.40 0.06 18.40
C ASP A 427 31.54 0.78 17.35
N VAL A 428 30.52 1.48 17.83
CA VAL A 428 29.54 2.17 16.98
C VAL A 428 30.15 3.40 16.32
N GLU A 429 31.25 3.96 16.83
CA GLU A 429 31.93 5.10 16.23
C GLU A 429 32.54 4.71 14.87
N LEU A 430 33.00 3.48 14.73
CA LEU A 430 33.51 2.88 13.49
C LEU A 430 32.40 2.65 12.44
N CYS A 431 31.11 2.78 12.80
CA CYS A 431 30.03 2.70 11.82
C CYS A 431 30.03 3.88 10.84
N LEU A 432 30.68 5.00 11.18
CA LEU A 432 30.83 6.18 10.31
C LEU A 432 32.23 6.28 9.69
N GLU A 433 33.17 5.43 10.12
CA GLU A 433 34.50 5.39 9.54
C GLU A 433 34.46 4.95 8.06
N GLY A 434 35.18 5.68 7.20
CA GLY A 434 35.18 5.46 5.76
C GLY A 434 33.88 5.88 5.04
N TYR A 435 32.96 6.58 5.71
CA TYR A 435 31.77 7.15 5.08
C TYR A 435 32.14 8.26 4.08
N PRO A 436 31.53 8.33 2.87
CA PRO A 436 30.44 7.48 2.35
C PRO A 436 30.91 6.22 1.60
N HIS A 437 32.22 6.02 1.41
CA HIS A 437 32.80 4.91 0.65
C HIS A 437 33.06 3.67 1.53
N GLN A 438 32.01 3.16 2.16
CA GLN A 438 32.09 1.97 2.99
C GLN A 438 32.10 0.71 2.12
N GLY A 439 33.08 -0.18 2.30
CA GLY A 439 33.15 -1.44 1.58
C GLY A 439 31.98 -2.37 1.90
N LEU A 440 31.25 -2.80 0.88
CA LEU A 440 30.10 -3.70 1.01
C LEU A 440 30.54 -5.16 0.87
N THR A 441 30.33 -5.96 1.92
CA THR A 441 30.55 -7.41 1.83
C THR A 441 29.34 -8.11 1.23
N PRO A 442 29.53 -9.23 0.50
CA PRO A 442 28.42 -9.99 -0.08
C PRO A 442 27.39 -10.46 0.97
N GLY A 443 27.82 -10.77 2.19
CA GLY A 443 26.93 -11.18 3.29
C GLY A 443 25.99 -10.05 3.74
N ILE A 444 26.50 -8.82 3.86
CA ILE A 444 25.70 -7.64 4.21
C ILE A 444 24.69 -7.33 3.10
N LEU A 445 25.12 -7.41 1.84
CA LEU A 445 24.24 -7.26 0.67
C LEU A 445 23.07 -8.26 0.72
N GLN A 446 23.36 -9.54 0.92
CA GLN A 446 22.34 -10.59 1.00
C GLN A 446 21.34 -10.34 2.14
N PHE A 447 21.84 -10.00 3.33
CA PHE A 447 21.00 -9.67 4.49
C PHE A 447 20.06 -8.48 4.20
N TYR A 448 20.58 -7.42 3.58
CA TYR A 448 19.78 -6.23 3.23
C TYR A 448 18.69 -6.54 2.21
N MET A 449 19.02 -7.31 1.17
CA MET A 449 18.09 -7.65 0.09
C MET A 449 16.98 -8.59 0.58
N ILE A 450 17.32 -9.57 1.43
CA ILE A 450 16.34 -10.49 2.02
C ILE A 450 15.40 -9.74 2.96
N THR A 451 15.94 -8.88 3.84
CA THR A 451 15.13 -8.06 4.75
C THR A 451 14.18 -7.14 3.99
N SER A 452 14.67 -6.43 2.98
CA SER A 452 13.85 -5.54 2.14
C SER A 452 12.74 -6.29 1.41
N SER A 453 13.07 -7.47 0.85
CA SER A 453 12.12 -8.33 0.13
C SER A 453 10.98 -8.81 1.02
N PHE A 454 11.26 -9.11 2.29
CA PHE A 454 10.24 -9.49 3.27
C PHE A 454 9.28 -8.35 3.60
N TYR A 455 9.79 -7.15 3.83
CA TYR A 455 8.94 -5.98 4.11
C TYR A 455 8.10 -5.60 2.88
N CYS A 456 8.64 -5.67 1.67
CA CYS A 456 7.87 -5.52 0.43
C CYS A 456 6.75 -6.58 0.31
N THR A 457 7.07 -7.84 0.56
CA THR A 457 6.08 -8.94 0.53
C THR A 457 4.99 -8.76 1.59
N SER A 458 5.36 -8.28 2.78
CA SER A 458 4.44 -7.97 3.86
C SER A 458 3.49 -6.84 3.47
N ILE A 459 4.00 -5.75 2.89
CA ILE A 459 3.19 -4.63 2.37
C ILE A 459 2.17 -5.11 1.33
N ILE A 460 2.60 -5.90 0.35
CA ILE A 460 1.72 -6.45 -0.70
C ILE A 460 0.65 -7.37 -0.08
N SER A 461 1.04 -8.23 0.85
CA SER A 461 0.14 -9.17 1.52
C SER A 461 -0.92 -8.47 2.38
N GLN A 462 -0.62 -7.29 2.93
CA GLN A 462 -1.59 -6.51 3.70
C GLN A 462 -2.78 -6.01 2.85
N PHE A 463 -2.59 -5.78 1.55
CA PHE A 463 -3.69 -5.39 0.64
C PHE A 463 -4.60 -6.55 0.25
N ARG A 464 -4.13 -7.79 0.39
CA ARG A 464 -4.92 -9.01 0.15
C ARG A 464 -5.73 -9.46 1.38
N ASN A 465 -5.28 -9.05 2.58
CA ASN A 465 -5.88 -9.47 3.85
C ASN A 465 -6.97 -8.50 4.33
N VAL A 466 -7.95 -9.02 5.07
CA VAL A 466 -9.06 -8.23 5.62
C VAL A 466 -8.53 -7.13 6.53
N ARG A 467 -8.85 -5.86 6.21
CA ARG A 467 -8.36 -4.67 6.93
C ARG A 467 -8.71 -4.76 8.42
N ARG A 468 -7.68 -4.81 9.29
CA ARG A 468 -7.83 -4.84 10.76
C ARG A 468 -8.03 -3.43 11.30
N LYS A 469 -8.58 -3.29 12.51
CA LYS A 469 -8.78 -1.97 13.17
C LYS A 469 -7.47 -1.15 13.31
N ALA A 470 -6.33 -1.81 13.42
CA ALA A 470 -5.00 -1.20 13.48
C ALA A 470 -4.23 -1.27 12.14
N PHE A 471 -4.94 -1.42 11.01
CA PHE A 471 -4.35 -1.55 9.68
C PHE A 471 -3.39 -0.40 9.35
N TRP A 472 -3.82 0.84 9.56
CA TRP A 472 -2.99 2.01 9.23
C TRP A 472 -1.74 2.15 10.09
N GLN A 473 -1.79 1.75 11.37
CA GLN A 473 -0.61 1.77 12.24
C GLN A 473 0.41 0.71 11.81
N ALA A 474 -0.01 -0.54 11.61
CA ALA A 474 0.89 -1.61 11.15
C ALA A 474 1.42 -1.37 9.72
N PHE A 475 0.62 -0.78 8.83
CA PHE A 475 1.01 -0.49 7.45
C PHE A 475 2.00 0.69 7.37
N ILE A 476 1.65 1.83 7.97
CA ILE A 476 2.41 3.08 7.82
C ILE A 476 3.62 3.12 8.76
N GLN A 477 3.44 2.76 10.03
CA GLN A 477 4.47 2.98 11.05
C GLN A 477 5.48 1.85 11.16
N HIS A 478 5.12 0.61 10.80
CA HIS A 478 6.01 -0.55 10.94
C HIS A 478 6.63 -0.93 9.59
N ASP A 479 5.85 -1.41 8.62
CA ASP A 479 6.41 -1.98 7.39
C ASP A 479 6.95 -0.91 6.42
N PHE A 480 6.17 0.16 6.18
CA PHE A 480 6.58 1.22 5.27
C PHE A 480 7.73 2.07 5.82
N ALA A 481 7.68 2.43 7.11
CA ALA A 481 8.75 3.19 7.75
C ALA A 481 10.07 2.39 7.77
N THR A 482 10.01 1.10 8.08
CA THR A 482 11.20 0.23 8.05
C THR A 482 11.75 0.13 6.63
N LEU A 483 10.91 -0.10 5.61
CA LEU A 483 11.38 -0.14 4.22
C LEU A 483 11.98 1.21 3.77
N ALA A 484 11.39 2.33 4.17
CA ALA A 484 11.91 3.67 3.87
C ALA A 484 13.24 3.93 4.58
N LEU A 485 13.41 3.49 5.83
CA LEU A 485 14.67 3.59 6.58
C LEU A 485 15.76 2.70 5.99
N LEU A 486 15.42 1.48 5.54
CA LEU A 486 16.34 0.60 4.82
C LEU A 486 16.76 1.24 3.49
N TYR A 487 15.81 1.75 2.71
CA TYR A 487 16.10 2.45 1.47
C TYR A 487 16.98 3.69 1.71
N PHE A 488 16.66 4.50 2.72
CA PHE A 488 17.42 5.70 3.07
C PHE A 488 18.85 5.37 3.49
N SER A 489 19.03 4.41 4.40
CA SER A 489 20.37 3.96 4.83
C SER A 489 21.18 3.32 3.69
N TRP A 490 20.52 2.68 2.72
CA TRP A 490 21.16 2.16 1.52
C TRP A 490 21.63 3.28 0.59
N VAL A 491 20.75 4.23 0.24
CA VAL A 491 21.07 5.36 -0.65
C VAL A 491 22.12 6.26 -0.02
N CYS A 492 22.04 6.49 1.28
CA CYS A 492 23.01 7.28 2.00
C CYS A 492 24.32 6.53 2.29
N GLN A 493 24.50 5.26 1.90
CA GLN A 493 25.69 4.47 2.23
C GLN A 493 25.97 4.35 3.75
N CYS A 494 24.93 4.43 4.58
CA CYS A 494 25.00 4.19 6.03
C CYS A 494 24.60 2.75 6.38
N PHE A 495 24.95 1.76 5.54
CA PHE A 495 24.43 0.41 5.68
C PHE A 495 24.93 -0.31 6.95
N ARG A 496 26.07 0.07 7.53
CA ARG A 496 26.54 -0.43 8.85
C ARG A 496 25.53 -0.08 9.95
N ILE A 497 25.12 1.19 10.01
CA ILE A 497 24.09 1.69 10.94
C ILE A 497 22.73 1.07 10.62
N GLY A 498 22.41 0.93 9.33
CA GLY A 498 21.20 0.26 8.87
C GLY A 498 21.11 -1.19 9.35
N CYS A 499 22.19 -1.97 9.23
CA CYS A 499 22.27 -3.36 9.68
C CYS A 499 22.07 -3.48 11.18
N LEU A 500 22.75 -2.66 11.98
CA LEU A 500 22.56 -2.64 13.44
C LEU A 500 21.12 -2.24 13.81
N THR A 501 20.54 -1.29 13.08
CA THR A 501 19.17 -0.83 13.32
C THR A 501 18.15 -1.94 13.07
N ILE A 502 18.30 -2.70 11.97
CA ILE A 502 17.44 -3.86 11.63
C ILE A 502 17.57 -4.94 12.71
N ILE A 503 18.80 -5.32 13.06
CA ILE A 503 19.06 -6.36 14.07
C ILE A 503 18.45 -5.95 15.42
N LEU A 504 18.61 -4.71 15.85
CA LEU A 504 18.01 -4.24 17.11
C LEU A 504 16.49 -4.10 17.03
N HIS A 505 15.93 -3.83 15.86
CA HIS A 505 14.49 -3.71 15.64
C HIS A 505 13.79 -5.08 15.63
N ASP A 506 14.24 -5.99 14.77
CA ASP A 506 13.59 -7.26 14.52
C ASP A 506 13.66 -8.22 15.73
N MET A 507 14.63 -8.05 16.64
CA MET A 507 14.79 -8.91 17.83
C MET A 507 13.55 -8.92 18.73
N VAL A 508 12.90 -7.76 18.84
CA VAL A 508 11.69 -7.57 19.63
C VAL A 508 10.48 -8.23 18.94
N ASP A 509 10.44 -8.19 17.62
CA ASP A 509 9.32 -8.72 16.83
C ASP A 509 9.28 -10.25 16.81
N ILE A 510 10.43 -10.91 16.94
CA ILE A 510 10.51 -12.36 17.19
C ILE A 510 9.66 -12.74 18.41
N LEU A 511 9.85 -12.04 19.52
CA LEU A 511 9.16 -12.30 20.78
C LEU A 511 7.66 -11.99 20.68
N LEU A 512 7.30 -10.91 20.00
CA LEU A 512 5.90 -10.54 19.78
C LEU A 512 5.14 -11.54 18.89
N GLU A 513 5.75 -12.02 17.81
CA GLU A 513 5.10 -12.97 16.89
C GLU A 513 4.96 -14.36 17.51
N PHE A 514 5.98 -14.86 18.22
CA PHE A 514 5.84 -16.08 19.01
C PHE A 514 4.85 -15.93 20.17
N GLY A 515 4.78 -14.75 20.80
CA GLY A 515 3.76 -14.45 21.81
C GLY A 515 2.34 -14.53 21.25
N LYS A 516 2.10 -13.96 20.06
CA LYS A 516 0.81 -14.09 19.35
C LYS A 516 0.49 -15.55 19.05
N ALA A 517 1.47 -16.33 18.56
CA ALA A 517 1.29 -17.76 18.31
C ALA A 517 0.94 -18.55 19.59
N ALA A 518 1.66 -18.32 20.68
CA ALA A 518 1.39 -18.92 22.00
C ALA A 518 -0.02 -18.56 22.52
N LYS A 519 -0.45 -17.30 22.32
CA LYS A 519 -1.81 -16.86 22.64
C LYS A 519 -2.87 -17.64 21.84
N TYR A 520 -2.65 -17.85 20.55
CA TYR A 520 -3.59 -18.60 19.69
C TYR A 520 -3.61 -20.10 20.03
N ALA A 521 -2.48 -20.66 20.46
CA ALA A 521 -2.36 -22.03 20.97
C ALA A 521 -2.86 -22.21 22.42
N LYS A 522 -3.22 -21.11 23.12
CA LYS A 522 -3.64 -21.08 24.54
C LYS A 522 -2.55 -21.47 25.54
N PHE A 523 -1.28 -21.27 25.20
CA PHE A 523 -0.15 -21.48 26.10
C PHE A 523 0.14 -20.23 26.93
N GLN A 524 -0.66 -20.02 27.98
CA GLN A 524 -0.62 -18.80 28.79
C GLN A 524 0.75 -18.58 29.47
N ARG A 525 1.35 -19.62 30.06
CA ARG A 525 2.68 -19.50 30.71
C ARG A 525 3.76 -19.06 29.74
N THR A 526 3.79 -19.65 28.54
CA THR A 526 4.75 -19.28 27.48
C THR A 526 4.52 -17.85 26.99
N LEU A 527 3.26 -17.44 26.82
CA LEU A 527 2.91 -16.06 26.48
C LEU A 527 3.41 -15.07 27.55
N ASP A 528 3.18 -15.35 28.82
CA ASP A 528 3.59 -14.47 29.92
C ASP A 528 5.13 -14.36 29.99
N CYS A 529 5.85 -15.48 29.82
CA CYS A 529 7.32 -15.49 29.75
C CYS A 529 7.85 -14.68 28.56
N LEU A 530 7.30 -14.90 27.35
CA LEU A 530 7.69 -14.16 26.15
C LEU A 530 7.39 -12.67 26.27
N PHE A 531 6.31 -12.30 26.96
CA PHE A 531 5.96 -10.91 27.21
C PHE A 531 6.94 -10.22 28.18
N VAL A 532 7.32 -10.89 29.28
CA VAL A 532 8.35 -10.37 30.20
C VAL A 532 9.68 -10.21 29.47
N LEU A 533 10.09 -11.21 28.68
CA LEU A 533 11.31 -11.15 27.90
C LEU A 533 11.27 -10.01 26.87
N PHE A 534 10.12 -9.80 26.21
CA PHE A 534 9.89 -8.68 25.30
C PHE A 534 10.11 -7.34 26.01
N VAL A 535 9.55 -7.14 27.20
CA VAL A 535 9.74 -5.90 27.97
C VAL A 535 11.21 -5.68 28.31
N CYS A 536 11.89 -6.72 28.79
CA CYS A 536 13.32 -6.63 29.14
C CYS A 536 14.17 -6.25 27.92
N VAL A 537 13.99 -6.96 26.80
CA VAL A 537 14.73 -6.72 25.55
C VAL A 537 14.43 -5.34 24.97
N TRP A 538 13.17 -4.92 24.98
CA TRP A 538 12.76 -3.61 24.48
C TRP A 538 13.39 -2.47 25.30
N VAL A 539 13.40 -2.59 26.63
CA VAL A 539 14.03 -1.60 27.52
C VAL A 539 15.54 -1.53 27.26
N MET A 540 16.23 -2.68 27.23
CA MET A 540 17.67 -2.73 27.00
C MET A 540 18.08 -2.13 25.64
N THR A 541 17.30 -2.38 24.58
CA THR A 541 17.66 -1.96 23.22
C THR A 541 17.29 -0.51 22.89
N ARG A 542 16.35 0.12 23.63
CA ARG A 542 15.78 1.43 23.25
C ARG A 542 15.94 2.55 24.27
N LEU A 543 16.08 2.27 25.58
CA LEU A 543 16.22 3.31 26.61
C LEU A 543 17.64 3.92 26.79
N PRO A 544 18.77 3.20 26.66
CA PRO A 544 20.07 3.70 27.12
C PRO A 544 20.54 5.02 26.49
N LYS A 545 20.24 5.27 25.21
CA LYS A 545 20.66 6.49 24.49
C LYS A 545 19.83 7.74 24.81
N MET A 546 18.56 7.59 25.22
CA MET A 546 17.74 8.74 25.63
C MET A 546 17.84 9.05 27.12
N LEU A 547 18.11 8.02 27.96
CA LEU A 547 18.15 8.20 29.40
C LEU A 547 19.46 8.84 29.88
N LYS A 548 20.60 8.51 29.25
CA LYS A 548 21.93 9.02 29.65
C LYS A 548 22.03 10.56 29.59
N PRO A 549 21.68 11.25 28.49
CA PRO A 549 21.73 12.71 28.45
C PRO A 549 20.73 13.38 29.40
N LEU A 550 19.59 12.74 29.68
CA LEU A 550 18.59 13.20 30.63
C LEU A 550 19.07 13.04 32.08
N LEU A 551 19.73 11.93 32.40
CA LEU A 551 20.33 11.69 33.71
C LEU A 551 21.52 12.62 33.94
N ASP A 552 22.39 12.79 32.94
CA ASP A 552 23.59 13.65 33.03
C ASP A 552 23.18 15.12 33.18
N LYS A 553 22.11 15.56 32.49
CA LYS A 553 21.55 16.91 32.64
C LYS A 553 20.75 17.08 33.94
N PHE A 554 20.09 16.02 34.41
CA PHE A 554 19.42 16.02 35.69
C PHE A 554 20.43 16.09 36.82
N TRP A 555 21.54 15.37 36.81
CA TRP A 555 22.56 15.38 37.87
C TRP A 555 23.64 16.45 37.71
N ASN A 556 23.40 17.45 36.85
CA ASN A 556 24.35 18.55 36.65
C ASN A 556 24.46 19.40 37.93
N GLU A 557 25.69 19.69 38.33
CA GLU A 557 26.06 20.44 39.52
C GLU A 557 25.39 21.83 39.56
N ASP A 558 25.32 22.53 38.42
CA ASP A 558 24.73 23.87 38.30
C ASP A 558 23.21 23.90 38.57
N VAL A 559 22.53 22.76 38.48
CA VAL A 559 21.08 22.65 38.66
C VAL A 559 20.70 22.51 40.14
N TRP A 560 21.55 21.84 40.93
CA TRP A 560 21.22 21.46 42.31
C TRP A 560 22.12 22.10 43.36
N LEU A 561 23.31 22.58 42.98
CA LEU A 561 24.32 23.10 43.90
C LEU A 561 24.51 24.62 43.74
N PRO A 562 24.89 25.33 44.82
CA PRO A 562 25.29 26.74 44.74
C PRO A 562 26.54 26.94 43.87
N PRO A 563 26.78 28.15 43.33
CA PRO A 563 27.98 28.45 42.55
C PRO A 563 29.25 28.11 43.33
N ASN A 564 30.20 27.42 42.69
CA ASN A 564 31.48 26.95 43.26
C ASN A 564 31.38 25.76 44.26
N SER A 565 30.32 24.94 44.20
CA SER A 565 30.18 23.73 45.02
C SER A 565 30.03 22.51 44.11
N THR A 566 30.81 21.44 44.35
CA THR A 566 30.77 20.20 43.57
C THR A 566 30.15 19.06 44.36
N TRP A 567 29.75 17.97 43.69
CA TRP A 567 29.27 16.77 44.41
C TRP A 567 30.35 16.15 45.30
N GLU A 568 31.64 16.37 45.02
CA GLU A 568 32.77 15.91 45.83
C GLU A 568 32.85 16.60 47.20
N ASP A 569 32.46 17.88 47.29
CA ASP A 569 32.46 18.65 48.55
C ASP A 569 31.40 18.14 49.56
N LEU A 570 30.35 17.52 49.04
CA LEU A 570 29.23 16.92 49.79
C LEU A 570 29.46 15.43 50.13
N ALA A 571 30.48 14.80 49.55
CA ALA A 571 30.80 13.41 49.87
C ALA A 571 31.18 13.25 51.35
N PRO A 572 30.72 12.19 52.04
CA PRO A 572 30.99 12.00 53.46
C PRO A 572 32.47 11.70 53.69
N GLY A 573 33.24 12.74 54.07
CA GLY A 573 34.61 12.59 54.54
C GLY A 573 34.67 12.01 55.96
N PRO A 574 35.78 11.37 56.36
CA PRO A 574 35.94 10.69 57.65
C PRO A 574 35.92 11.62 58.88
N ASP A 575 35.90 12.94 58.69
CA ASP A 575 36.12 13.96 59.74
C ASP A 575 34.89 14.84 60.07
N LYS A 576 33.70 14.49 59.59
CA LYS A 576 32.47 15.27 59.85
C LYS A 576 31.56 14.57 60.87
N SER A 577 31.32 15.20 62.03
CA SER A 577 30.54 14.68 63.17
C SER A 577 29.02 14.62 62.98
N VAL A 578 28.53 14.91 61.77
CA VAL A 578 27.10 14.92 61.42
C VAL A 578 26.89 14.06 60.18
N THR A 579 26.02 13.06 60.27
CA THR A 579 25.60 12.22 59.14
C THR A 579 24.85 13.05 58.10
N TYR A 580 25.47 13.29 56.94
CA TYR A 580 24.82 13.90 55.78
C TYR A 580 24.01 12.86 55.00
N THR A 581 22.95 13.31 54.33
CA THR A 581 22.09 12.44 53.50
C THR A 581 22.81 12.05 52.22
N ASP A 582 23.07 10.76 52.06
CA ASP A 582 23.69 10.20 50.86
C ASP A 582 22.66 10.04 49.72
N HIS A 583 23.08 10.28 48.47
CA HIS A 583 22.28 10.05 47.27
C HIS A 583 21.83 8.59 47.13
N THR A 584 22.58 7.64 47.69
CA THR A 584 22.20 6.23 47.75
C THR A 584 20.95 6.00 48.61
N HIS A 585 20.63 6.92 49.53
CA HIS A 585 19.46 6.80 50.40
C HIS A 585 18.13 6.91 49.64
N VAL A 586 18.13 7.50 48.43
CA VAL A 586 16.96 7.56 47.52
C VAL A 586 16.52 6.18 47.04
N PHE A 587 17.35 5.14 47.19
CA PHE A 587 16.95 3.78 46.84
C PHE A 587 16.24 3.03 47.98
N TYR A 588 16.36 3.46 49.25
CA TYR A 588 15.63 2.85 50.38
C TYR A 588 14.10 2.91 50.28
N PRO A 589 13.48 3.97 49.70
CA PRO A 589 12.04 4.01 49.43
C PRO A 589 11.52 2.87 48.54
N ILE A 590 12.34 2.25 47.69
CA ILE A 590 11.90 1.18 46.77
C ILE A 590 11.53 -0.11 47.51
N PRO A 591 12.42 -0.72 48.34
CA PRO A 591 12.04 -1.84 49.19
C PRO A 591 10.99 -1.44 50.23
N LEU A 592 11.02 -0.20 50.74
CA LEU A 592 9.98 0.30 51.66
C LEU A 592 8.60 0.39 50.99
N ALA A 593 8.52 0.75 49.71
CA ALA A 593 7.28 0.75 48.93
C ALA A 593 6.73 -0.66 48.71
N LEU A 594 7.60 -1.67 48.51
CA LEU A 594 7.20 -3.08 48.50
C LEU A 594 6.62 -3.51 49.84
N VAL A 595 7.24 -3.11 50.96
CA VAL A 595 6.71 -3.34 52.31
C VAL A 595 5.35 -2.65 52.49
N PHE A 596 5.20 -1.40 52.08
CA PHE A 596 3.91 -0.69 52.15
C PHE A 596 2.83 -1.30 51.25
N MET A 597 3.19 -1.87 50.10
CA MET A 597 2.24 -2.60 49.25
C MET A 597 1.75 -3.88 49.91
N VAL A 598 2.65 -4.65 50.55
CA VAL A 598 2.28 -5.83 51.33
C VAL A 598 1.40 -5.43 52.51
N LEU A 599 1.81 -4.39 53.25
CA LEU A 599 1.05 -3.85 54.37
C LEU A 599 -0.34 -3.40 53.92
N ARG A 600 -0.45 -2.69 52.80
CA ARG A 600 -1.73 -2.30 52.20
C ARG A 600 -2.59 -3.53 51.90
N CYS A 601 -2.06 -4.55 51.24
CA CYS A 601 -2.82 -5.76 50.93
C CYS A 601 -3.35 -6.46 52.18
N VAL A 602 -2.55 -6.48 53.26
CA VAL A 602 -2.94 -7.06 54.55
C VAL A 602 -4.02 -6.21 55.22
N LEU A 603 -3.82 -4.90 55.33
CA LEU A 603 -4.77 -3.97 55.93
C LEU A 603 -6.10 -3.95 55.18
N GLU A 604 -6.07 -3.89 53.85
CA GLU A 604 -7.26 -3.84 53.00
C GLU A 604 -8.08 -5.13 53.12
N LYS A 605 -7.41 -6.29 53.18
CA LYS A 605 -8.06 -7.60 53.27
C LYS A 605 -8.57 -7.95 54.67
N TYR A 606 -7.79 -7.65 55.71
CA TYR A 606 -8.06 -8.12 57.08
C TYR A 606 -8.63 -7.05 58.01
N TRP A 607 -8.43 -5.76 57.74
CA TRP A 607 -8.94 -4.69 58.61
C TRP A 607 -10.00 -3.85 57.90
N PHE A 608 -9.67 -3.23 56.76
CA PHE A 608 -10.58 -2.29 56.09
C PHE A 608 -11.80 -2.97 55.47
N ALA A 609 -11.66 -4.12 54.80
CA ALA A 609 -12.81 -4.83 54.24
C ALA A 609 -13.79 -5.35 55.31
N PRO A 610 -13.36 -5.95 56.44
CA PRO A 610 -14.25 -6.28 57.56
C PRO A 610 -14.89 -5.05 58.20
N PHE A 611 -14.13 -3.98 58.43
CA PHE A 611 -14.64 -2.74 59.00
C PHE A 611 -15.67 -2.04 58.11
N GLY A 612 -15.39 -1.95 56.79
CA GLY A 612 -16.33 -1.42 55.81
C GLY A 612 -17.64 -2.22 55.73
N ARG A 613 -17.56 -3.56 55.90
CA ARG A 613 -18.74 -4.41 56.01
C ARG A 613 -19.52 -4.18 57.32
N ALA A 614 -18.83 -3.93 58.43
CA ALA A 614 -19.46 -3.58 59.71
C ALA A 614 -20.17 -2.21 59.65
N LEU A 615 -19.66 -1.27 58.85
CA LEU A 615 -20.30 0.02 58.54
C LEU A 615 -21.41 -0.06 57.48
N GLY A 616 -21.77 -1.26 57.03
CA GLY A 616 -22.89 -1.49 56.10
C GLY A 616 -22.58 -1.23 54.62
N ILE A 617 -21.30 -1.04 54.24
CA ILE A 617 -20.89 -0.90 52.84
C ILE A 617 -21.04 -2.27 52.14
N LYS A 618 -21.99 -2.36 51.20
CA LYS A 618 -22.32 -3.61 50.50
C LYS A 618 -21.31 -3.91 49.38
N ASP A 619 -20.67 -5.07 49.46
CA ASP A 619 -19.76 -5.59 48.43
C ASP A 619 -20.56 -6.01 47.18
N THR A 620 -20.61 -5.16 46.16
CA THR A 620 -21.29 -5.41 44.88
C THR A 620 -20.45 -6.31 43.97
N ARG A 621 -20.34 -7.59 44.35
CA ARG A 621 -19.85 -8.62 43.43
C ARG A 621 -20.98 -9.09 42.50
N PRO A 622 -20.69 -9.44 41.23
CA PRO A 622 -21.68 -10.07 40.36
C PRO A 622 -22.19 -11.37 41.02
N ARG A 623 -23.51 -11.45 41.26
CA ARG A 623 -24.14 -12.61 41.92
C ARG A 623 -23.91 -13.88 41.08
N LYS A 624 -23.38 -14.92 41.73
CA LYS A 624 -23.42 -16.28 41.18
C LYS A 624 -24.86 -16.77 41.14
N ALA A 625 -25.22 -17.50 40.08
CA ALA A 625 -26.52 -18.14 39.99
C ALA A 625 -26.70 -19.15 41.15
N PRO A 626 -27.92 -19.30 41.70
CA PRO A 626 -28.20 -20.25 42.76
C PRO A 626 -27.96 -21.69 42.27
N ASN A 627 -27.36 -22.50 43.15
CA ASN A 627 -26.87 -23.83 42.80
C ASN A 627 -28.06 -24.80 42.69
N ASN A 628 -28.45 -25.15 41.46
CA ASN A 628 -29.49 -26.14 41.21
C ASN A 628 -28.81 -27.40 40.63
N PRO A 629 -28.80 -28.52 41.37
CA PRO A 629 -28.10 -29.74 40.98
C PRO A 629 -28.53 -30.25 39.59
N LYS A 630 -29.83 -30.14 39.26
CA LYS A 630 -30.36 -30.59 37.97
C LYS A 630 -29.91 -29.70 36.80
N LEU A 631 -29.78 -28.39 37.03
CA LEU A 631 -29.30 -27.45 36.01
C LEU A 631 -27.79 -27.55 35.82
N GLU A 632 -27.04 -27.85 36.88
CA GLU A 632 -25.60 -28.09 36.79
C GLU A 632 -25.28 -29.46 36.17
N GLU A 633 -26.06 -30.48 36.46
CA GLU A 633 -25.95 -31.79 35.81
C GLU A 633 -26.31 -31.68 34.32
N ALA A 634 -27.36 -30.93 33.97
CA ALA A 634 -27.68 -30.61 32.58
C ALA A 634 -26.62 -29.74 31.88
N TYR A 635 -26.01 -28.78 32.60
CA TYR A 635 -24.91 -27.96 32.09
C TYR A 635 -23.63 -28.77 31.85
N ARG A 636 -23.36 -29.75 32.71
CA ARG A 636 -22.21 -30.67 32.61
C ARG A 636 -22.43 -31.76 31.56
N ALA A 637 -23.65 -32.26 31.42
CA ALA A 637 -24.03 -33.27 30.44
C ALA A 637 -24.23 -32.68 29.03
N ALA A 638 -24.49 -31.37 28.92
CA ALA A 638 -24.50 -30.68 27.64
C ALA A 638 -23.06 -30.59 27.09
N PRO A 639 -22.77 -31.08 25.87
CA PRO A 639 -21.56 -30.65 25.17
C PRO A 639 -21.64 -29.12 25.09
N ARG A 640 -20.54 -28.38 25.28
CA ARG A 640 -20.52 -26.90 25.22
C ARG A 640 -21.09 -26.39 23.88
N THR A 641 -22.41 -26.35 23.76
CA THR A 641 -23.13 -25.81 22.63
C THR A 641 -23.16 -24.32 22.85
N ARG A 642 -22.29 -23.62 22.12
CA ARG A 642 -22.52 -22.20 21.85
C ARG A 642 -23.91 -22.06 21.21
N ASN A 643 -24.72 -21.19 21.82
CA ASN A 643 -26.06 -20.76 21.40
C ASN A 643 -27.23 -21.69 21.77
N VAL A 644 -27.94 -21.35 22.85
CA VAL A 644 -29.36 -21.70 22.98
C VAL A 644 -30.17 -20.49 22.51
N SER A 645 -30.61 -20.52 21.26
CA SER A 645 -31.68 -19.66 20.76
C SER A 645 -32.58 -20.52 19.86
N GLY A 646 -33.29 -21.44 20.49
CA GLY A 646 -34.15 -22.39 19.77
C GLY A 646 -34.69 -23.47 20.70
N ILE A 647 -35.55 -23.09 21.64
CA ILE A 647 -36.56 -24.00 22.15
C ILE A 647 -37.90 -23.44 21.70
N LYS A 648 -38.51 -24.10 20.72
CA LYS A 648 -39.94 -23.93 20.42
C LYS A 648 -40.69 -24.49 21.63
N LEU A 649 -41.33 -23.64 22.41
CA LEU A 649 -42.40 -24.07 23.33
C LEU A 649 -43.56 -24.56 22.46
N ARG A 650 -43.62 -25.88 22.21
CA ARG A 650 -44.85 -26.52 21.74
C ARG A 650 -45.79 -26.55 22.94
N ALA A 651 -46.90 -25.82 22.83
CA ALA A 651 -48.05 -25.99 23.71
C ALA A 651 -48.47 -27.46 23.69
N ALA A 652 -48.46 -28.10 24.85
CA ALA A 652 -49.17 -29.35 25.07
C ALA A 652 -50.49 -28.97 25.75
N GLN A 653 -51.58 -28.95 24.99
CA GLN A 653 -52.85 -29.42 25.54
C GLN A 653 -52.86 -30.94 25.37
N PRO A 654 -53.29 -31.65 26.40
CA PRO A 654 -54.28 -32.69 26.19
C PRO A 654 -55.51 -32.45 27.08
N THR A 655 -56.65 -32.57 26.43
CA THR A 655 -58.01 -32.73 26.93
C THR A 655 -58.18 -33.92 27.89
N LEU A 656 -59.20 -33.78 28.76
CA LEU A 656 -59.97 -34.79 29.50
C LEU A 656 -59.33 -35.39 30.77
N ALA A 657 -59.74 -34.88 31.94
CA ALA A 657 -60.93 -35.35 32.68
C ALA A 657 -61.51 -34.20 33.51
#